data_AF-A0A2N2DWI9-F1
#
_entry.id   AF-A0A2N2DWI9-F1
#
_cell.length_a   1.000
_cell.length_b   1.000
_cell.length_c   1.000
_cell.angle_alpha   90.00
_cell.angle_beta   90.00
_cell.angle_gamma   90.00
#
_symmetry.space_group_name_H-M   'P 1'
#
loop_
_entity.id
_entity.type
_entity.pdbx_description
1 polymer ?
#
loop_
_entity_poly.entity_id
_entity_poly.type
_entity_poly.pdbx_seq_one_letter_code
_entity_poly.pdbx_strand_id
1 'polypeptide(L)'
;MAVMRDNKEKQWQKIIAGSDVSQEARAFLSMCQIQNIRISQALKAWEISFQCPYQPDEELKECLRHLWLNYFGNSYASIFYFNSEKKYESLGCICNECWDEIIAKIAIKNPSCRGWLAGALPSVEDNILKLVIEQEIGWTYLVSQGFAAKLEDLLLNDYQIMAKVNIILGDNELNNDVTVGCYLDEIEENYREQFLSAVEKVNKSKKENKEKGRIVLGKKITGKPTPLEQIVEEEKNVIVQAYVFNLETRVLKSGRTLLNFSVSDKADSLACKIILDPKITDEVLKGLKENEWYRLRGQVQTDRYTQELTLMPLDIMEATVEKREDSCEEKRIELHLHTKMSALDGFAEVKEVIKRASQWGHAAVAITDHGVVQSFPEAYEAAKRYGVKVIYGLEGYLFDESSNKKSLHNKIPTYHVIILACNQEGLRNLYELVTLSHLKHYYRVPRIPKNELERLRSGLLIGSACEAGELIQAYLNGADRTKLEDIATFYDYLEIQPRGNNRFMIEKGLLKSENEILQMNKTIHEIAQKLQKPLVATGDAHFIDPEDEVYRRILMAGKGFEDADNQAPLYYKTTQEMLDEFAYLGEETAYEIVIRNPRLITDMVEDLEPIPSEFFPPEIMGAEEEVHSLTMTRAVELYGDELPEIVQKRIKRELNAIISNGFAVLYLIAHKLVKKSNEDGYLVGSRGSVGSSLVATLCGITEV
;
A
#
# COMPACT_ATOMS: atom_id res chain seq x y z
N MET A 1 -44.43 0.66 -19.90
CA MET A 1 -43.92 0.47 -18.52
C MET A 1 -44.98 0.55 -17.40
N ALA A 2 -46.27 0.76 -17.69
CA ALA A 2 -47.33 0.75 -16.65
C ALA A 2 -47.94 -0.64 -16.34
N VAL A 3 -47.57 -1.69 -17.09
CA VAL A 3 -48.20 -3.02 -17.00
C VAL A 3 -47.38 -4.04 -16.18
N MET A 4 -46.19 -3.70 -15.69
CA MET A 4 -45.34 -4.60 -14.88
C MET A 4 -45.25 -4.29 -13.38
N ARG A 5 -45.68 -3.11 -12.89
CA ARG A 5 -45.71 -2.83 -11.43
C ARG A 5 -46.81 -3.63 -10.71
N ASP A 6 -47.93 -3.84 -11.38
CA ASP A 6 -49.14 -4.43 -10.82
C ASP A 6 -49.03 -5.93 -10.46
N ASN A 7 -47.92 -6.59 -10.84
CA ASN A 7 -47.73 -8.03 -10.64
C ASN A 7 -46.95 -8.37 -9.34
N LYS A 8 -46.10 -7.46 -8.82
CA LYS A 8 -45.26 -7.72 -7.63
C LYS A 8 -46.07 -7.66 -6.33
N GLU A 9 -46.90 -6.64 -6.15
CA GLU A 9 -47.74 -6.51 -4.95
C GLU A 9 -48.81 -7.61 -4.88
N LYS A 10 -49.44 -7.96 -6.01
CA LYS A 10 -50.40 -9.06 -6.07
C LYS A 10 -49.77 -10.41 -5.76
N GLN A 11 -48.51 -10.64 -6.15
CA GLN A 11 -47.77 -11.86 -5.79
C GLN A 11 -47.36 -11.86 -4.32
N TRP A 12 -46.90 -10.72 -3.78
CA TRP A 12 -46.56 -10.59 -2.36
C TRP A 12 -47.77 -10.85 -1.45
N GLN A 13 -48.92 -10.26 -1.77
CA GLN A 13 -50.16 -10.49 -1.04
C GLN A 13 -50.64 -11.95 -1.14
N LYS A 14 -50.42 -12.64 -2.27
CA LYS A 14 -50.69 -14.08 -2.41
C LYS A 14 -49.75 -14.95 -1.56
N ILE A 15 -48.47 -14.60 -1.47
CA ILE A 15 -47.49 -15.29 -0.62
C ILE A 15 -47.89 -15.16 0.85
N ILE A 16 -48.27 -13.95 1.28
CA ILE A 16 -48.74 -13.71 2.66
C ILE A 16 -50.02 -14.52 2.94
N ALA A 17 -50.99 -14.52 2.03
CA ALA A 17 -52.26 -15.23 2.20
C ALA A 17 -52.13 -16.76 2.25
N GLY A 18 -51.13 -17.32 1.57
CA GLY A 18 -50.83 -18.76 1.54
C GLY A 18 -49.84 -19.24 2.61
N SER A 19 -49.32 -18.34 3.45
CA SER A 19 -48.27 -18.64 4.44
C SER A 19 -48.82 -18.95 5.84
N ASP A 20 -48.17 -19.90 6.51
CA ASP A 20 -48.45 -20.26 7.91
C ASP A 20 -47.63 -19.35 8.84
N VAL A 21 -48.11 -18.12 9.02
CA VAL A 21 -47.51 -17.09 9.91
C VAL A 21 -48.52 -16.63 10.95
N SER A 22 -48.02 -16.14 12.09
CA SER A 22 -48.86 -15.61 13.17
C SER A 22 -49.75 -14.46 12.67
N GLN A 23 -50.88 -14.23 13.34
CA GLN A 23 -51.84 -13.19 12.96
C GLN A 23 -51.21 -11.78 13.02
N GLU A 24 -50.30 -11.58 13.97
CA GLU A 24 -49.52 -10.35 14.15
C GLU A 24 -48.51 -10.13 13.01
N ALA A 25 -47.74 -11.17 12.65
CA ALA A 25 -46.84 -11.11 11.51
C ALA A 25 -47.60 -10.87 10.20
N ARG A 26 -48.77 -11.51 10.00
CA ARG A 26 -49.59 -11.30 8.82
C ARG A 26 -50.08 -9.85 8.71
N ALA A 27 -50.49 -9.24 9.83
CA ALA A 27 -50.91 -7.85 9.86
C ALA A 27 -49.76 -6.91 9.48
N PHE A 28 -48.58 -7.08 10.08
CA PHE A 28 -47.40 -6.27 9.77
C PHE A 28 -46.96 -6.40 8.30
N LEU A 29 -46.86 -7.64 7.80
CA LEU A 29 -46.43 -7.92 6.42
C LEU A 29 -47.40 -7.40 5.37
N SER A 30 -48.69 -7.38 5.68
CA SER A 30 -49.72 -6.81 4.79
C SER A 30 -49.57 -5.30 4.59
N MET A 31 -48.95 -4.60 5.54
CA MET A 31 -48.65 -3.16 5.48
C MET A 31 -47.26 -2.88 4.87
N CYS A 32 -46.44 -3.90 4.65
CA CYS A 32 -45.11 -3.75 4.09
C CYS A 32 -45.13 -3.78 2.56
N GLN A 33 -44.40 -2.87 1.93
CA GLN A 33 -44.20 -2.84 0.47
C GLN A 33 -42.76 -3.18 0.12
N ILE A 34 -42.56 -4.10 -0.83
CA ILE A 34 -41.23 -4.43 -1.35
C ILE A 34 -40.78 -3.29 -2.27
N GLN A 35 -39.75 -2.55 -1.86
CA GLN A 35 -39.15 -1.49 -2.65
C GLN A 35 -38.19 -2.04 -3.71
N ASN A 36 -37.32 -2.98 -3.33
CA ASN A 36 -36.34 -3.56 -4.24
C ASN A 36 -35.96 -5.00 -3.86
N ILE A 37 -35.57 -5.79 -4.87
CA ILE A 37 -34.99 -7.12 -4.70
C ILE A 37 -33.75 -7.20 -5.60
N ARG A 38 -32.58 -7.45 -5.01
CA ARG A 38 -31.31 -7.60 -5.71
C ARG A 38 -30.66 -8.94 -5.34
N ILE A 39 -29.86 -9.49 -6.26
CA ILE A 39 -29.01 -10.65 -5.97
C ILE A 39 -27.57 -10.15 -5.92
N SER A 40 -26.96 -10.19 -4.74
CA SER A 40 -25.56 -9.84 -4.56
C SER A 40 -24.70 -11.06 -4.88
N GLN A 41 -23.94 -10.97 -5.98
CA GLN A 41 -22.98 -12.03 -6.36
C GLN A 41 -21.82 -12.12 -5.36
N ALA A 42 -21.39 -10.99 -4.80
CA ALA A 42 -20.33 -10.93 -3.81
C ALA A 42 -20.71 -11.62 -2.49
N LEU A 43 -21.97 -11.43 -2.04
CA LEU A 43 -22.46 -12.01 -0.78
C LEU A 43 -23.17 -13.36 -0.96
N LYS A 44 -23.37 -13.83 -2.20
CA LYS A 44 -24.23 -14.96 -2.55
C LYS A 44 -25.59 -14.89 -1.83
N ALA A 45 -26.22 -13.71 -1.84
CA ALA A 45 -27.44 -13.44 -1.08
C ALA A 45 -28.49 -12.64 -1.88
N TRP A 46 -29.76 -12.86 -1.57
CA TRP A 46 -30.87 -11.99 -1.91
C TRP A 46 -30.90 -10.81 -0.94
N GLU A 47 -30.93 -9.60 -1.47
CA GLU A 47 -31.08 -8.36 -0.72
C GLU A 47 -32.46 -7.78 -1.03
N ILE A 48 -33.32 -7.72 -0.01
CA ILE A 48 -34.72 -7.33 -0.16
C ILE A 48 -35.00 -6.15 0.76
N SER A 49 -35.43 -5.04 0.18
CA SER A 49 -35.75 -3.81 0.90
C SER A 49 -37.25 -3.63 1.03
N PHE A 50 -37.72 -3.46 2.26
CA PHE A 50 -39.11 -3.19 2.61
C PHE A 50 -39.29 -1.75 3.07
N GLN A 51 -40.36 -1.12 2.60
CA GLN A 51 -40.96 0.03 3.27
C GLN A 51 -41.98 -0.50 4.26
N CYS A 52 -41.82 -0.14 5.53
CA CYS A 52 -42.61 -0.66 6.65
C CYS A 52 -43.10 0.50 7.54
N PRO A 53 -44.27 0.33 8.19
CA PRO A 53 -44.84 1.37 9.04
C PRO A 53 -44.01 1.62 10.31
N TYR A 54 -43.26 0.61 10.78
CA TYR A 54 -42.36 0.67 11.93
C TYR A 54 -41.27 -0.40 11.80
N GLN A 55 -40.16 -0.25 12.54
CA GLN A 55 -39.11 -1.27 12.57
C GLN A 55 -39.64 -2.59 13.16
N PRO A 56 -39.50 -3.73 12.47
CA PRO A 56 -39.88 -5.02 13.06
C PRO A 56 -38.94 -5.39 14.20
N ASP A 57 -39.49 -6.07 15.20
CA ASP A 57 -38.70 -6.75 16.22
C ASP A 57 -38.03 -8.03 15.67
N GLU A 58 -37.20 -8.68 16.48
CA GLU A 58 -36.49 -9.89 16.06
C GLU A 58 -37.41 -11.08 15.76
N GLU A 59 -38.58 -11.15 16.42
CA GLU A 59 -39.55 -12.22 16.19
C GLU A 59 -40.17 -12.10 14.79
N LEU A 60 -40.57 -10.88 14.38
CA LEU A 60 -41.06 -10.59 13.04
C LEU A 60 -40.00 -10.82 11.95
N LYS A 61 -38.74 -10.45 12.23
CA LYS A 61 -37.62 -10.69 11.30
C LYS A 61 -37.38 -12.18 11.07
N GLU A 62 -37.45 -12.99 12.12
CA GLU A 62 -37.26 -14.44 12.00
C GLU A 62 -38.43 -15.10 11.27
N CYS A 63 -39.67 -14.68 11.54
CA CYS A 63 -40.84 -15.10 10.75
C CYS A 63 -40.67 -14.81 9.25
N LEU A 64 -40.13 -13.64 8.89
CA LEU A 64 -39.82 -13.27 7.51
C LEU A 64 -38.76 -14.17 6.87
N ARG A 65 -37.68 -14.49 7.60
CA ARG A 65 -36.65 -15.43 7.14
C ARG A 65 -37.25 -16.80 6.85
N HIS A 66 -38.04 -17.33 7.78
CA HIS A 66 -38.69 -18.63 7.60
C HIS A 66 -39.67 -18.65 6.43
N LEU A 67 -40.51 -17.62 6.30
CA LEU A 67 -41.45 -17.49 5.18
C LEU A 67 -40.72 -17.47 3.83
N TRP A 68 -39.64 -16.69 3.74
CA TRP A 68 -38.86 -16.57 2.51
C TRP A 68 -38.16 -17.87 2.13
N LEU A 69 -37.56 -18.53 3.13
CA LEU A 69 -36.87 -19.81 2.96
C LEU A 69 -37.84 -20.92 2.55
N ASN A 70 -39.06 -20.95 3.10
CA ASN A 70 -40.09 -21.92 2.74
C ASN A 70 -40.61 -21.74 1.31
N TYR A 71 -40.75 -20.49 0.84
CA TYR A 71 -41.29 -20.21 -0.50
C TYR A 71 -40.24 -20.29 -1.62
N PHE A 72 -39.01 -19.85 -1.37
CA PHE A 72 -37.97 -19.69 -2.39
C PHE A 72 -36.79 -20.65 -2.24
N GLY A 73 -36.75 -21.44 -1.16
CA GLY A 73 -35.69 -22.40 -0.88
C GLY A 73 -34.40 -21.76 -0.35
N ASN A 74 -33.38 -22.60 -0.15
CA ASN A 74 -32.15 -22.24 0.57
C ASN A 74 -30.91 -22.05 -0.33
N SER A 75 -31.11 -21.87 -1.63
CA SER A 75 -30.01 -21.79 -2.61
C SER A 75 -29.15 -20.54 -2.47
N TYR A 76 -29.66 -19.50 -1.81
CA TYR A 76 -28.98 -18.23 -1.54
C TYR A 76 -29.40 -17.70 -0.17
N ALA A 77 -28.47 -17.07 0.57
CA ALA A 77 -28.81 -16.40 1.82
C ALA A 77 -29.79 -15.24 1.58
N SER A 78 -30.58 -14.83 2.57
CA SER A 78 -31.53 -13.71 2.45
C SER A 78 -31.23 -12.63 3.48
N ILE A 79 -31.10 -11.39 3.02
CA ILE A 79 -30.84 -10.18 3.81
C ILE A 79 -32.01 -9.23 3.61
N PHE A 80 -32.62 -8.81 4.71
CA PHE A 80 -33.78 -7.91 4.71
C PHE A 80 -33.42 -6.54 5.26
N TYR A 81 -33.79 -5.49 4.52
CA TYR A 81 -33.65 -4.10 4.94
C TYR A 81 -35.03 -3.52 5.19
N PHE A 82 -35.22 -2.83 6.33
CA PHE A 82 -36.50 -2.25 6.74
C PHE A 82 -36.36 -0.74 6.88
N ASN A 83 -37.11 0.01 6.07
CA ASN A 83 -37.17 1.46 6.13
C ASN A 83 -38.49 1.87 6.78
N SER A 84 -38.43 2.56 7.93
CA SER A 84 -39.60 3.16 8.59
C SER A 84 -39.37 4.66 8.80
N GLU A 85 -40.43 5.45 8.61
CA GLU A 85 -40.40 6.91 8.83
C GLU A 85 -40.51 7.21 10.34
N LYS A 86 -39.40 7.13 11.09
CA LYS A 86 -39.32 7.77 12.42
C LYS A 86 -38.94 9.23 12.22
N LYS A 87 -39.82 10.17 12.59
CA LYS A 87 -39.53 11.60 12.63
C LYS A 87 -38.93 11.99 13.99
N TYR A 88 -37.79 12.65 13.99
CA TYR A 88 -37.15 13.21 15.19
C TYR A 88 -37.46 14.71 15.29
N GLU A 89 -37.79 15.19 16.50
CA GLU A 89 -38.29 16.57 16.69
C GLU A 89 -37.19 17.64 16.76
N SER A 90 -35.94 17.28 17.12
CA SER A 90 -34.83 18.23 17.25
C SER A 90 -33.45 17.56 17.17
N LEU A 91 -32.42 18.37 16.85
CA LEU A 91 -31.01 17.94 16.79
C LEU A 91 -30.53 17.37 18.14
N GLY A 92 -30.95 17.99 19.25
CA GLY A 92 -30.62 17.53 20.60
C GLY A 92 -31.19 16.15 20.92
N CYS A 93 -32.39 15.82 20.42
CA CYS A 93 -32.98 14.49 20.59
C CYS A 93 -32.17 13.41 19.86
N ILE A 94 -31.75 13.70 18.62
CA ILE A 94 -30.93 12.79 17.81
C ILE A 94 -29.55 12.57 18.44
N CYS A 95 -28.88 13.65 18.86
CA CYS A 95 -27.56 13.56 19.48
C CYS A 95 -27.58 12.88 20.85
N ASN A 96 -28.72 12.80 21.53
CA ASN A 96 -28.85 12.05 22.79
C ASN A 96 -29.21 10.58 22.57
N GLU A 97 -30.07 10.26 21.60
CA GLU A 97 -30.60 8.90 21.41
C GLU A 97 -29.82 8.08 20.37
N CYS A 98 -29.15 8.73 19.40
CA CYS A 98 -28.60 8.08 18.22
C CYS A 98 -27.11 8.41 17.95
N TRP A 99 -26.39 9.01 18.90
CA TRP A 99 -25.01 9.47 18.66
C TRP A 99 -24.06 8.35 18.25
N ASP A 100 -24.10 7.22 18.97
CA ASP A 100 -23.26 6.06 18.66
C ASP A 100 -23.57 5.48 17.26
N GLU A 101 -24.83 5.54 16.83
CA GLU A 101 -25.26 5.10 15.51
C GLU A 101 -24.76 6.07 14.41
N ILE A 102 -24.83 7.38 14.66
CA ILE A 102 -24.32 8.41 13.75
C ILE A 102 -22.81 8.26 13.57
N ILE A 103 -22.07 8.08 14.66
CA ILE A 103 -20.62 7.88 14.62
C ILE A 103 -20.28 6.56 13.92
N ALA A 104 -21.04 5.49 14.15
CA ALA A 104 -20.84 4.23 13.42
C ALA A 104 -21.07 4.39 11.91
N LYS A 105 -22.13 5.07 11.48
CA LYS A 105 -22.44 5.31 10.07
C LYS A 105 -21.38 6.18 9.38
N ILE A 106 -20.91 7.25 10.04
CA ILE A 106 -19.88 8.11 9.46
C ILE A 106 -18.51 7.40 9.44
N ALA A 107 -18.21 6.57 10.44
CA ALA A 107 -16.99 5.77 10.48
C ALA A 107 -16.96 4.67 9.40
N ILE A 108 -18.10 4.13 8.97
CA ILE A 108 -18.15 3.22 7.81
C ILE A 108 -17.81 3.97 6.52
N LYS A 109 -18.31 5.19 6.36
CA LYS A 109 -18.02 6.03 5.18
C LYS A 109 -16.61 6.62 5.22
N ASN A 110 -16.01 6.79 6.41
CA ASN A 110 -14.65 7.30 6.58
C ASN A 110 -13.94 6.61 7.77
N PRO A 111 -13.33 5.42 7.53
CA PRO A 111 -12.72 4.59 8.58
C PRO A 111 -11.65 5.33 9.40
N SER A 112 -10.90 6.22 8.75
CA SER A 112 -9.81 6.98 9.35
C SER A 112 -10.25 8.04 10.36
N CYS A 113 -11.53 8.45 10.35
CA CYS A 113 -12.08 9.38 11.35
C CYS A 113 -12.42 8.69 12.67
N ARG A 114 -12.57 7.35 12.68
CA ARG A 114 -13.04 6.59 13.84
C ARG A 114 -12.16 6.76 15.07
N GLY A 115 -10.84 6.81 14.89
CA GLY A 115 -9.89 6.99 16.00
C GLY A 115 -9.98 8.38 16.64
N TRP A 116 -10.31 9.41 15.85
CA TRP A 116 -10.43 10.78 16.32
C TRP A 116 -11.79 11.11 16.95
N LEU A 117 -12.83 10.34 16.59
CA LEU A 117 -14.19 10.49 17.11
C LEU A 117 -14.45 9.65 18.37
N ALA A 118 -13.52 8.77 18.74
CA ALA A 118 -13.62 7.95 19.94
C ALA A 118 -13.51 8.82 21.20
N GLY A 119 -14.66 9.09 21.84
CA GLY A 119 -14.76 9.95 23.03
C GLY A 119 -15.25 11.37 22.77
N ALA A 120 -15.58 11.73 21.52
CA ALA A 120 -16.18 13.02 21.20
C ALA A 120 -17.63 13.10 21.73
N LEU A 121 -17.87 13.98 22.70
CA LEU A 121 -19.20 14.27 23.22
C LEU A 121 -19.85 15.41 22.40
N PRO A 122 -21.07 15.23 21.90
CA PRO A 122 -21.78 16.27 21.17
C PRO A 122 -22.31 17.32 22.15
N SER A 123 -22.00 18.59 21.92
CA SER A 123 -22.68 19.71 22.59
C SER A 123 -23.59 20.40 21.59
N VAL A 124 -24.88 20.49 21.89
CA VAL A 124 -25.87 21.07 20.97
C VAL A 124 -26.41 22.38 21.54
N GLU A 125 -26.32 23.44 20.74
CA GLU A 125 -27.00 24.72 20.96
C GLU A 125 -27.89 24.99 19.74
N ASP A 126 -29.21 24.94 19.90
CA ASP A 126 -30.21 25.02 18.83
C ASP A 126 -29.96 24.01 17.69
N ASN A 127 -29.56 24.50 16.50
CA ASN A 127 -29.22 23.69 15.33
C ASN A 127 -27.70 23.62 15.10
N ILE A 128 -26.87 24.02 16.08
CA ILE A 128 -25.42 23.97 15.99
C ILE A 128 -24.91 22.81 16.85
N LEU A 129 -24.23 21.87 16.21
CA LEU A 129 -23.53 20.77 16.85
C LEU A 129 -22.04 21.15 17.01
N LYS A 130 -21.59 21.31 18.25
CA LYS A 130 -20.19 21.54 18.59
C LYS A 130 -19.52 20.22 18.95
N LEU A 131 -18.39 19.94 18.30
CA LEU A 131 -17.53 18.78 18.54
C LEU A 131 -16.17 19.23 19.01
N VAL A 132 -15.84 18.90 20.25
CA VAL A 132 -14.54 19.23 20.85
C VAL A 132 -13.56 18.10 20.59
N ILE A 133 -12.42 18.43 19.99
CA ILE A 133 -11.32 17.51 19.75
C ILE A 133 -10.12 18.03 20.53
N GLU A 134 -9.61 17.24 21.47
CA GLU A 134 -8.51 17.65 22.37
C GLU A 134 -7.14 17.67 21.67
N GLN A 135 -6.97 16.87 20.62
CA GLN A 135 -5.68 16.71 19.94
C GLN A 135 -5.63 17.52 18.63
N GLU A 136 -4.63 18.40 18.51
CA GLU A 136 -4.43 19.29 17.35
C GLU A 136 -4.30 18.52 16.03
N ILE A 137 -3.63 17.36 16.07
CA ILE A 137 -3.50 16.46 14.91
C ILE A 137 -4.87 15.93 14.48
N GLY A 138 -5.72 15.53 15.43
CA GLY A 138 -7.07 15.03 15.15
C GLY A 138 -7.98 16.13 14.61
N TRP A 139 -7.90 17.34 15.17
CA TRP A 139 -8.64 18.49 14.68
C TRP A 139 -8.24 18.86 13.24
N THR A 140 -6.93 19.00 12.98
CA THR A 140 -6.38 19.31 11.66
C THR A 140 -6.78 18.27 10.62
N TYR A 141 -6.74 17.00 11.01
CA TYR A 141 -7.17 15.90 10.16
C TYR A 141 -8.67 15.99 9.82
N LEU A 142 -9.55 16.17 10.82
CA LEU A 142 -10.99 16.22 10.59
C LEU A 142 -11.41 17.45 9.77
N VAL A 143 -10.77 18.60 9.98
CA VAL A 143 -10.99 19.82 9.20
C VAL A 143 -10.51 19.65 7.76
N SER A 144 -9.28 19.16 7.54
CA SER A 144 -8.73 18.94 6.18
C SER A 144 -9.55 17.92 5.37
N GLN A 145 -10.20 16.96 6.04
CA GLN A 145 -11.07 15.97 5.39
C GLN A 145 -12.51 16.45 5.18
N GLY A 146 -12.84 17.69 5.55
CA GLY A 146 -14.19 18.26 5.43
C GLY A 146 -15.23 17.50 6.26
N PHE A 147 -14.85 17.03 7.45
CA PHE A 147 -15.70 16.17 8.28
C PHE A 147 -17.02 16.85 8.68
N ALA A 148 -16.99 18.15 8.99
CA ALA A 148 -18.18 18.92 9.38
C ALA A 148 -19.30 18.81 8.33
N ALA A 149 -19.00 19.11 7.06
CA ALA A 149 -19.97 19.04 5.97
C ALA A 149 -20.54 17.62 5.77
N LYS A 150 -19.70 16.59 5.94
CA LYS A 150 -20.14 15.18 5.82
C LYS A 150 -21.11 14.78 6.93
N LEU A 151 -20.93 15.33 8.14
CA LEU A 151 -21.83 15.09 9.26
C LEU A 151 -23.14 15.88 9.09
N GLU A 152 -23.07 17.12 8.61
CA GLU A 152 -24.25 17.91 8.23
C GLU A 152 -25.09 17.19 7.17
N ASP A 153 -24.47 16.67 6.12
CA ASP A 153 -25.13 15.88 5.07
C ASP A 153 -25.78 14.62 5.62
N LEU A 154 -25.14 13.94 6.57
CA LEU A 154 -25.69 12.74 7.19
C LEU A 154 -26.93 13.08 8.02
N LEU A 155 -26.88 14.15 8.83
CA LEU A 155 -28.00 14.60 9.64
C LEU A 155 -29.19 15.05 8.79
N LEU A 156 -28.93 15.68 7.64
CA LEU A 156 -29.98 16.09 6.70
C LEU A 156 -30.59 14.89 5.97
N ASN A 157 -29.77 13.98 5.45
CA ASN A 157 -30.26 12.88 4.61
C ASN A 157 -30.91 11.75 5.41
N ASP A 158 -30.30 11.36 6.52
CA ASP A 158 -30.74 10.18 7.28
C ASP A 158 -31.77 10.57 8.35
N TYR A 159 -31.75 11.83 8.81
CA TYR A 159 -32.59 12.28 9.93
C TYR A 159 -33.45 13.53 9.62
N GLN A 160 -33.36 14.09 8.42
CA GLN A 160 -34.14 15.27 7.97
C GLN A 160 -33.98 16.52 8.85
N ILE A 161 -32.82 16.68 9.50
CA ILE A 161 -32.51 17.86 10.32
C ILE A 161 -31.40 18.68 9.66
N MET A 162 -31.67 19.96 9.42
CA MET A 162 -30.64 20.93 9.06
C MET A 162 -29.88 21.34 10.32
N ALA A 163 -28.64 20.88 10.42
CA ALA A 163 -27.70 21.22 11.48
C ALA A 163 -26.45 21.86 10.88
N LYS A 164 -25.79 22.70 11.67
CA LYS A 164 -24.44 23.22 11.38
C LYS A 164 -23.45 22.59 12.35
N VAL A 165 -22.33 22.06 11.85
CA VAL A 165 -21.34 21.34 12.64
C VAL A 165 -20.07 22.18 12.78
N ASN A 166 -19.69 22.46 14.02
CA ASN A 166 -18.44 23.15 14.34
C ASN A 166 -17.49 22.18 15.05
N ILE A 167 -16.27 22.04 14.52
CA ILE A 167 -15.21 21.23 15.14
C ILE A 167 -14.21 22.20 15.79
N ILE A 168 -14.05 22.11 17.10
CA ILE A 168 -13.18 23.01 17.89
C ILE A 168 -12.02 22.25 18.51
N LEU A 169 -10.86 22.91 18.58
CA LEU A 169 -9.64 22.38 19.18
C LEU A 169 -9.57 22.82 20.65
N GLY A 170 -9.78 21.88 21.57
CA GLY A 170 -9.90 22.20 23.00
C GLY A 170 -10.97 23.25 23.30
N ASP A 171 -10.81 24.00 24.38
CA ASP A 171 -11.80 25.00 24.86
C ASP A 171 -11.76 26.36 24.13
N ASN A 172 -11.06 26.50 23.00
CA ASN A 172 -10.91 27.79 22.30
C ASN A 172 -11.64 27.84 20.96
N GLU A 173 -12.47 28.86 20.76
CA GLU A 173 -13.06 29.24 19.47
C GLU A 173 -12.02 30.00 18.63
N LEU A 174 -11.55 29.42 17.52
CA LEU A 174 -10.76 30.12 16.50
C LEU A 174 -11.52 30.15 15.17
N ASN A 175 -11.63 31.35 14.60
CA ASN A 175 -12.24 31.62 13.29
C ASN A 175 -11.34 31.13 12.14
N ASN A 176 -11.93 30.40 11.20
CA ASN A 176 -11.28 29.91 9.99
C ASN A 176 -11.11 31.03 8.96
N ASP A 177 -9.92 31.63 8.91
CA ASP A 177 -9.38 32.28 7.70
C ASP A 177 -7.85 32.20 7.79
N VAL A 178 -7.24 31.12 7.25
CA VAL A 178 -5.80 31.06 6.99
C VAL A 178 -5.54 30.41 5.63
N THR A 179 -4.84 31.15 4.78
CA THR A 179 -4.40 30.76 3.44
C THR A 179 -3.20 29.81 3.55
N VAL A 180 -3.38 28.56 3.11
CA VAL A 180 -2.38 27.50 3.17
C VAL A 180 -1.55 27.52 1.89
N GLY A 181 -0.35 28.08 1.96
CA GLY A 181 0.54 28.09 0.79
C GLY A 181 2.01 28.31 1.13
N CYS A 182 2.32 29.02 2.22
CA CYS A 182 3.70 29.37 2.57
C CYS A 182 4.18 28.84 3.92
N TYR A 183 3.39 27.97 4.58
CA TYR A 183 3.71 27.42 5.90
C TYR A 183 4.32 26.00 5.86
N LEU A 184 4.30 25.32 4.71
CA LEU A 184 4.75 23.92 4.62
C LEU A 184 6.27 23.78 4.60
N ASP A 185 6.98 24.66 3.91
CA ASP A 185 8.44 24.55 3.75
C ASP A 185 9.20 24.83 5.07
N GLU A 186 8.78 25.84 5.83
CA GLU A 186 9.37 26.17 7.14
C GLU A 186 9.02 25.14 8.24
N ILE A 187 7.87 24.47 8.11
CA ILE A 187 7.48 23.38 8.99
C ILE A 187 8.30 22.12 8.64
N GLU A 188 8.50 21.79 7.35
CA GLU A 188 9.29 20.63 6.93
C GLU A 188 10.76 20.70 7.37
N GLU A 189 11.41 21.88 7.27
CA GLU A 189 12.79 22.06 7.76
C GLU A 189 12.87 21.92 9.29
N ASN A 190 11.94 22.54 10.03
CA ASN A 190 11.90 22.41 11.49
C ASN A 190 11.58 20.98 11.95
N TYR A 191 10.69 20.26 11.25
CA TYR A 191 10.40 18.86 11.55
C TYR A 191 11.59 17.96 11.22
N ARG A 192 12.36 18.23 10.15
CA ARG A 192 13.61 17.51 9.84
C ARG A 192 14.65 17.69 10.93
N GLU A 193 14.90 18.91 11.39
CA GLU A 193 15.87 19.16 12.47
C GLU A 193 15.42 18.59 13.81
N GLN A 194 14.13 18.71 14.14
CA GLN A 194 13.56 18.12 15.35
C GLN A 194 13.54 16.59 15.28
N PHE A 195 13.30 15.99 14.12
CA PHE A 195 13.34 14.53 13.93
C PHE A 195 14.77 14.00 14.01
N LEU A 196 15.75 14.63 13.33
CA LEU A 196 17.15 14.23 13.40
C LEU A 196 17.69 14.33 14.84
N SER A 197 17.40 15.43 15.53
CA SER A 197 17.80 15.61 16.93
C SER A 197 17.04 14.67 17.88
N ALA A 198 15.78 14.33 17.61
CA ALA A 198 15.03 13.32 18.35
C ALA A 198 15.56 11.91 18.09
N VAL A 199 15.94 11.56 16.85
CA VAL A 199 16.56 10.28 16.50
C VAL A 199 17.92 10.14 17.17
N GLU A 200 18.74 11.19 17.19
CA GLU A 200 20.02 11.21 17.90
C GLU A 200 19.85 11.09 19.43
N LYS A 201 18.88 11.81 20.02
CA LYS A 201 18.56 11.71 21.46
C LYS A 201 17.93 10.37 21.83
N VAL A 202 17.11 9.79 20.97
CA VAL A 202 16.55 8.43 21.14
C VAL A 202 17.66 7.38 20.99
N ASN A 203 18.61 7.56 20.09
CA ASN A 203 19.74 6.64 19.93
C ASN A 203 20.75 6.75 21.09
N LYS A 204 20.99 7.95 21.64
CA LYS A 204 21.80 8.14 22.87
C LYS A 204 21.10 7.60 24.12
N SER A 205 19.82 7.90 24.32
CA SER A 205 19.07 7.42 25.50
C SER A 205 18.75 5.91 25.45
N LYS A 206 18.58 5.31 24.27
CA LYS A 206 18.48 3.86 24.11
C LYS A 206 19.81 3.14 24.39
N LYS A 207 20.97 3.79 24.20
CA LYS A 207 22.27 3.16 24.50
C LYS A 207 22.51 3.00 26.01
N GLU A 208 21.93 3.86 26.85
CA GLU A 208 22.16 3.82 28.30
C GLU A 208 21.16 2.97 29.12
N ASN A 209 20.01 2.58 28.55
CA ASN A 209 18.98 1.78 29.25
C ASN A 209 18.77 0.35 28.71
N LYS A 210 19.54 -0.10 27.72
CA LYS A 210 19.23 -1.30 26.92
C LYS A 210 19.59 -2.66 27.53
N GLU A 211 20.35 -2.73 28.63
CA GLU A 211 20.77 -4.04 29.18
C GLU A 211 19.70 -4.73 30.05
N LYS A 212 18.54 -4.10 30.31
CA LYS A 212 17.46 -4.70 31.11
C LYS A 212 16.10 -4.45 30.46
N GLY A 213 15.64 -5.37 29.61
CA GLY A 213 14.32 -5.33 28.98
C GLY A 213 13.20 -5.18 30.02
N ARG A 214 12.24 -4.27 29.75
CA ARG A 214 11.11 -4.01 30.64
C ARG A 214 10.20 -5.24 30.70
N ILE A 215 9.71 -5.55 31.90
CA ILE A 215 8.69 -6.59 32.09
C ILE A 215 7.33 -5.98 31.70
N VAL A 216 6.65 -6.62 30.75
CA VAL A 216 5.31 -6.23 30.27
C VAL A 216 4.24 -6.98 31.05
N LEU A 217 4.49 -8.26 31.36
CA LEU A 217 3.59 -9.11 32.13
C LEU A 217 4.39 -10.12 32.97
N GLY A 218 3.95 -10.39 34.19
CA GLY A 218 4.52 -11.45 35.02
C GLY A 218 5.89 -11.11 35.64
N LYS A 219 6.83 -12.05 35.53
CA LYS A 219 8.17 -12.03 36.15
C LYS A 219 9.25 -11.89 35.09
N LYS A 220 10.47 -11.53 35.54
CA LYS A 220 11.65 -11.53 34.68
C LYS A 220 11.90 -12.92 34.10
N ILE A 221 12.12 -12.98 32.79
CA ILE A 221 12.41 -14.22 32.06
C ILE A 221 13.93 -14.38 31.96
N THR A 222 14.44 -15.47 32.54
CA THR A 222 15.84 -15.88 32.49
C THR A 222 15.94 -17.29 31.94
N GLY A 223 16.68 -17.49 30.85
CA GLY A 223 16.80 -18.78 30.17
C GLY A 223 17.17 -18.61 28.70
N LYS A 224 17.58 -19.70 28.05
CA LYS A 224 17.76 -19.73 26.59
C LYS A 224 16.38 -19.90 25.93
N PRO A 225 16.02 -19.08 24.94
CA PRO A 225 14.82 -19.30 24.15
C PRO A 225 14.89 -20.62 23.38
N THR A 226 13.78 -21.35 23.34
CA THR A 226 13.54 -22.48 22.44
C THR A 226 13.08 -21.94 21.09
N PRO A 227 13.70 -22.34 19.97
CA PRO A 227 13.20 -22.03 18.62
C PRO A 227 11.77 -22.54 18.42
N LEU A 228 10.92 -21.76 17.74
CA LEU A 228 9.51 -22.09 17.57
C LEU A 228 9.31 -23.39 16.78
N GLU A 229 10.16 -23.67 15.80
CA GLU A 229 10.15 -24.91 15.00
C GLU A 229 10.33 -26.20 15.85
N GLN A 230 10.88 -26.09 17.07
CA GLN A 230 11.10 -27.23 17.97
C GLN A 230 9.87 -27.54 18.82
N ILE A 231 8.87 -26.65 18.84
CA ILE A 231 7.65 -26.78 19.64
C ILE A 231 6.61 -27.57 18.83
N VAL A 232 6.72 -28.90 18.86
CA VAL A 232 5.85 -29.82 18.10
C VAL A 232 4.79 -30.51 18.95
N GLU A 233 4.86 -30.38 20.28
CA GLU A 233 3.95 -31.01 21.23
C GLU A 233 3.57 -30.07 22.39
N GLU A 234 2.66 -30.52 23.26
CA GLU A 234 2.26 -29.74 24.43
C GLU A 234 3.39 -29.70 25.47
N GLU A 235 3.77 -28.49 25.88
CA GLU A 235 4.85 -28.28 26.85
C GLU A 235 4.38 -27.37 27.99
N LYS A 236 4.69 -27.76 29.23
CA LYS A 236 4.22 -27.02 30.42
C LYS A 236 4.86 -25.65 30.58
N ASN A 237 6.07 -25.45 30.10
CA ASN A 237 6.82 -24.22 30.30
C ASN A 237 7.90 -24.06 29.23
N VAL A 238 7.60 -23.25 28.22
CA VAL A 238 8.53 -22.90 27.14
C VAL A 238 8.91 -21.43 27.27
N ILE A 239 10.16 -21.11 26.96
CA ILE A 239 10.62 -19.73 26.80
C ILE A 239 10.85 -19.53 25.31
N VAL A 240 10.16 -18.58 24.69
CA VAL A 240 10.35 -18.21 23.29
C VAL A 240 10.80 -16.77 23.18
N GLN A 241 11.52 -16.44 22.12
CA GLN A 241 11.89 -15.07 21.78
C GLN A 241 11.46 -14.83 20.34
N ALA A 242 10.48 -13.96 20.17
CA ALA A 242 9.77 -13.83 18.91
C ALA A 242 9.21 -12.40 18.76
N TYR A 243 9.04 -11.94 17.51
CA TYR A 243 8.35 -10.69 17.24
C TYR A 243 6.84 -10.93 17.19
N VAL A 244 6.09 -9.95 17.69
CA VAL A 244 4.62 -10.01 17.80
C VAL A 244 3.97 -9.41 16.55
N PHE A 245 2.95 -10.07 16.03
CA PHE A 245 2.10 -9.60 14.93
C PHE A 245 0.65 -10.08 15.12
N ASN A 246 -0.29 -9.48 14.40
CA ASN A 246 -1.71 -9.84 14.44
C ASN A 246 -2.32 -9.75 15.86
N LEU A 247 -2.10 -8.63 16.54
CA LEU A 247 -2.55 -8.39 17.91
C LEU A 247 -4.02 -7.94 17.93
N GLU A 248 -4.88 -8.80 18.46
CA GLU A 248 -6.33 -8.61 18.56
C GLU A 248 -6.80 -8.63 20.01
N THR A 249 -7.74 -7.75 20.35
CA THR A 249 -8.35 -7.69 21.69
C THR A 249 -9.86 -7.88 21.62
N ARG A 250 -10.40 -8.63 22.59
CA ARG A 250 -11.83 -8.86 22.74
C ARG A 250 -12.24 -8.91 24.21
N VAL A 251 -13.19 -8.07 24.63
CA VAL A 251 -13.75 -8.11 25.98
C VAL A 251 -14.70 -9.30 26.12
N LEU A 252 -14.54 -10.10 27.18
CA LEU A 252 -15.38 -11.25 27.49
C LEU A 252 -16.60 -10.82 28.32
N LYS A 253 -17.66 -11.65 28.33
CA LYS A 253 -18.84 -11.45 29.19
C LYS A 253 -18.51 -11.31 30.67
N SER A 254 -17.36 -11.84 31.12
CA SER A 254 -16.86 -11.71 32.49
C SER A 254 -16.19 -10.36 32.81
N GLY A 255 -16.12 -9.42 31.85
CA GLY A 255 -15.39 -8.16 31.99
C GLY A 255 -13.88 -8.24 31.75
N ARG A 256 -13.29 -9.45 31.83
CA ARG A 256 -11.89 -9.73 31.45
C ARG A 256 -11.66 -9.57 29.95
N THR A 257 -10.44 -9.23 29.56
CA THR A 257 -10.04 -9.04 28.15
C THR A 257 -9.28 -10.25 27.64
N LEU A 258 -9.74 -10.82 26.53
CA LEU A 258 -9.01 -11.81 25.75
C LEU A 258 -8.07 -11.07 24.78
N LEU A 259 -6.78 -11.33 24.90
CA LEU A 259 -5.73 -10.84 24.00
C LEU A 259 -5.25 -12.04 23.18
N ASN A 260 -5.48 -12.00 21.87
CA ASN A 260 -4.95 -12.96 20.91
C ASN A 260 -3.86 -12.26 20.11
N PHE A 261 -2.75 -12.94 19.85
CA PHE A 261 -1.72 -12.43 18.97
C PHE A 261 -0.90 -13.59 18.43
N SER A 262 -0.16 -13.37 17.36
CA SER A 262 0.78 -14.34 16.83
C SER A 262 2.22 -13.90 17.13
N VAL A 263 3.10 -14.87 17.31
CA VAL A 263 4.53 -14.62 17.48
C VAL A 263 5.31 -15.41 16.44
N SER A 264 6.41 -14.85 15.94
CA SER A 264 7.32 -15.55 15.05
C SER A 264 8.77 -15.22 15.39
N ASP A 265 9.66 -16.22 15.33
CA ASP A 265 11.10 -16.05 15.43
C ASP A 265 11.77 -15.97 14.05
N LYS A 266 10.95 -15.78 12.99
CA LYS A 266 11.29 -15.84 11.55
C LYS A 266 11.55 -17.24 10.99
N ALA A 267 11.72 -18.25 11.84
CA ALA A 267 11.78 -19.65 11.40
C ALA A 267 10.39 -20.30 11.38
N ASP A 268 9.59 -20.07 12.43
CA ASP A 268 8.21 -20.54 12.53
C ASP A 268 7.31 -19.48 13.19
N SER A 269 6.03 -19.79 13.37
CA SER A 269 5.03 -18.95 14.02
C SER A 269 4.16 -19.74 14.99
N LEU A 270 3.78 -19.13 16.10
CA LEU A 270 2.91 -19.73 17.09
C LEU A 270 1.81 -18.74 17.53
N ALA A 271 0.58 -19.23 17.67
CA ALA A 271 -0.50 -18.44 18.23
C ALA A 271 -0.29 -18.23 19.73
N CYS A 272 -0.64 -17.06 20.23
CA CYS A 272 -0.62 -16.72 21.64
C CYS A 272 -1.99 -16.26 22.11
N LYS A 273 -2.37 -16.70 23.30
CA LYS A 273 -3.64 -16.33 23.93
C LYS A 273 -3.46 -16.02 25.41
N ILE A 274 -3.96 -14.86 25.83
CA ILE A 274 -3.91 -14.41 27.22
C ILE A 274 -5.28 -13.88 27.62
N ILE A 275 -5.73 -14.23 28.82
CA ILE A 275 -6.91 -13.62 29.45
C ILE A 275 -6.40 -12.67 30.54
N LEU A 276 -6.63 -11.38 30.34
CA LEU A 276 -6.17 -10.31 31.23
C LEU A 276 -7.32 -9.84 32.13
N ASP A 277 -6.99 -9.61 33.41
CA ASP A 277 -7.88 -8.93 34.32
C ASP A 277 -7.94 -7.42 34.01
N PRO A 278 -9.09 -6.75 34.20
CA PRO A 278 -9.26 -5.34 33.86
C PRO A 278 -8.22 -4.41 34.50
N LYS A 279 -7.68 -4.78 35.67
CA LYS A 279 -6.68 -4.00 36.40
C LYS A 279 -5.33 -3.90 35.71
N ILE A 280 -4.96 -4.90 34.90
CA ILE A 280 -3.65 -5.00 34.25
C ILE A 280 -3.74 -4.85 32.72
N THR A 281 -4.95 -4.87 32.16
CA THR A 281 -5.17 -4.81 30.71
C THR A 281 -4.49 -3.59 30.07
N ASP A 282 -4.72 -2.39 30.59
CA ASP A 282 -4.19 -1.17 29.98
C ASP A 282 -2.66 -1.08 30.04
N GLU A 283 -2.04 -1.64 31.08
CA GLU A 283 -0.58 -1.68 31.21
C GLU A 283 0.04 -2.62 30.18
N VAL A 284 -0.54 -3.82 30.02
CA VAL A 284 -0.07 -4.82 29.05
C VAL A 284 -0.26 -4.32 27.62
N LEU A 285 -1.40 -3.72 27.28
CA LEU A 285 -1.66 -3.18 25.94
C LEU A 285 -0.76 -1.99 25.59
N LYS A 286 -0.30 -1.22 26.58
CA LYS A 286 0.70 -0.16 26.36
C LYS A 286 2.11 -0.72 26.17
N GLY A 287 2.42 -1.86 26.80
CA GLY A 287 3.73 -2.49 26.77
C GLY A 287 3.93 -3.51 25.64
N LEU A 288 2.86 -4.10 25.11
CA LEU A 288 2.90 -5.08 24.03
C LEU A 288 2.44 -4.44 22.71
N LYS A 289 3.35 -4.33 21.75
CA LYS A 289 3.12 -3.69 20.45
C LYS A 289 3.44 -4.64 19.32
N GLU A 290 2.72 -4.49 18.22
CA GLU A 290 3.05 -5.18 16.98
C GLU A 290 4.42 -4.74 16.43
N ASN A 291 5.07 -5.64 15.70
CA ASN A 291 6.37 -5.46 15.07
C ASN A 291 7.54 -5.20 16.04
N GLU A 292 7.35 -5.55 17.32
CA GLU A 292 8.40 -5.52 18.34
C GLU A 292 8.71 -6.94 18.84
N TRP A 293 9.93 -7.11 19.36
CA TRP A 293 10.43 -8.39 19.85
C TRP A 293 10.20 -8.55 21.35
N TYR A 294 9.74 -9.73 21.74
CA TYR A 294 9.46 -10.07 23.12
C TYR A 294 10.01 -11.45 23.46
N ARG A 295 10.39 -11.61 24.72
CA ARG A 295 10.53 -12.90 25.36
C ARG A 295 9.21 -13.25 26.02
N LEU A 296 8.71 -14.44 25.72
CA LEU A 296 7.48 -14.96 26.31
C LEU A 296 7.80 -16.26 27.04
N ARG A 297 7.27 -16.42 28.25
CA ARG A 297 7.33 -17.67 28.99
C ARG A 297 5.92 -18.12 29.29
N GLY A 298 5.59 -19.37 28.97
CA GLY A 298 4.25 -19.89 29.18
C GLY A 298 4.11 -21.36 28.85
N GLN A 299 2.88 -21.86 29.04
CA GLN A 299 2.51 -23.22 28.66
C GLN A 299 2.06 -23.23 27.20
N VAL A 300 2.54 -24.21 26.42
CA VAL A 300 2.01 -24.52 25.10
C VAL A 300 0.99 -25.64 25.25
N GLN A 301 -0.24 -25.41 24.79
CA GLN A 301 -1.32 -26.39 24.85
C GLN A 301 -2.16 -26.32 23.58
N THR A 302 -2.82 -27.42 23.23
CA THR A 302 -3.74 -27.45 22.09
C THR A 302 -4.99 -26.64 22.43
N ASP A 303 -5.26 -25.59 21.66
CA ASP A 303 -6.51 -24.85 21.79
C ASP A 303 -7.66 -25.69 21.23
N ARG A 304 -8.69 -25.91 22.04
CA ARG A 304 -9.81 -26.80 21.69
C ARG A 304 -10.68 -26.26 20.55
N TYR A 305 -10.63 -24.97 20.27
CA TYR A 305 -11.41 -24.34 19.22
C TYR A 305 -10.64 -24.34 17.89
N THR A 306 -9.38 -23.90 17.89
CA THR A 306 -8.57 -23.87 16.66
C THR A 306 -7.95 -25.22 16.32
N GLN A 307 -7.84 -26.13 17.30
CA GLN A 307 -7.12 -27.41 17.20
C GLN A 307 -5.62 -27.24 16.91
N GLU A 308 -5.05 -26.08 17.26
CA GLU A 308 -3.65 -25.74 17.04
C GLU A 308 -2.92 -25.58 18.39
N LEU A 309 -1.61 -25.85 18.39
CA LEU A 309 -0.76 -25.51 19.53
C LEU A 309 -0.77 -23.99 19.73
N THR A 310 -1.09 -23.57 20.95
CA THR A 310 -1.19 -22.17 21.32
C THR A 310 -0.39 -21.93 22.60
N LEU A 311 0.51 -20.96 22.57
CA LEU A 311 1.21 -20.49 23.75
C LEU A 311 0.23 -19.70 24.63
N MET A 312 0.25 -19.99 25.92
CA MET A 312 -0.45 -19.26 26.97
C MET A 312 0.60 -18.54 27.83
N PRO A 313 1.03 -17.33 27.43
CA PRO A 313 2.06 -16.58 28.14
C PRO A 313 1.64 -16.28 29.58
N LEU A 314 2.49 -16.64 30.53
CA LEU A 314 2.42 -16.20 31.92
C LEU A 314 3.29 -14.96 32.15
N ASP A 315 4.38 -14.84 31.40
CA ASP A 315 5.32 -13.74 31.50
C ASP A 315 5.68 -13.22 30.11
N ILE A 316 5.79 -11.90 29.98
CA ILE A 316 6.21 -11.19 28.76
C ILE A 316 7.22 -10.13 29.16
N MET A 317 8.33 -10.08 28.43
CA MET A 317 9.40 -9.10 28.62
C MET A 317 9.86 -8.59 27.27
N GLU A 318 10.11 -7.30 27.13
CA GLU A 318 10.72 -6.74 25.92
C GLU A 318 12.06 -7.44 25.65
N ALA A 319 12.30 -7.80 24.38
CA ALA A 319 13.53 -8.39 23.92
C ALA A 319 14.15 -7.54 22.82
N THR A 320 15.47 -7.43 22.84
CA THR A 320 16.22 -6.87 21.73
C THR A 320 16.92 -8.01 21.02
N VAL A 321 16.68 -8.15 19.72
CA VAL A 321 17.46 -9.05 18.86
C VAL A 321 18.65 -8.29 18.31
N GLU A 322 19.79 -8.96 18.22
CA GLU A 322 20.95 -8.46 17.48
C GLU A 322 20.52 -8.29 16.03
N LYS A 323 20.48 -7.04 15.58
CA LYS A 323 20.17 -6.74 14.19
C LYS A 323 21.44 -6.89 13.38
N ARG A 324 21.32 -7.32 12.12
CA ARG A 324 22.42 -7.18 11.15
C ARG A 324 22.78 -5.70 11.06
N GLU A 325 24.03 -5.40 11.35
CA GLU A 325 24.60 -4.05 11.31
C GLU A 325 25.78 -4.04 10.35
N ASP A 326 25.93 -2.94 9.61
CA ASP A 326 27.12 -2.68 8.84
C ASP A 326 28.09 -1.86 9.70
N SER A 327 29.22 -2.45 10.07
CA SER A 327 30.24 -1.81 10.91
C SER A 327 31.45 -1.27 10.13
N CYS A 328 31.50 -1.39 8.80
CA CYS A 328 32.62 -0.90 8.01
C CYS A 328 32.69 0.64 8.09
N GLU A 329 33.89 1.22 8.12
CA GLU A 329 34.02 2.69 8.10
C GLU A 329 33.55 3.25 6.74
N GLU A 330 34.05 2.65 5.67
CA GLU A 330 33.63 2.95 4.31
C GLU A 330 32.52 2.00 3.86
N LYS A 331 31.36 2.55 3.52
CA LYS A 331 30.17 1.80 3.10
C LYS A 331 30.12 1.52 1.61
N ARG A 332 29.60 0.34 1.24
CA ARG A 332 29.25 0.01 -0.15
C ARG A 332 27.97 0.71 -0.61
N ILE A 333 27.69 0.60 -1.90
CA ILE A 333 26.43 1.00 -2.52
C ILE A 333 25.91 -0.20 -3.32
N GLU A 334 24.63 -0.52 -3.14
CA GLU A 334 23.98 -1.58 -3.93
C GLU A 334 23.48 -1.00 -5.25
N LEU A 335 23.86 -1.64 -6.35
CA LEU A 335 23.52 -1.21 -7.70
C LEU A 335 22.54 -2.17 -8.41
N HIS A 336 22.21 -3.30 -7.78
CA HIS A 336 21.30 -4.30 -8.33
C HIS A 336 20.38 -4.84 -7.21
N LEU A 337 19.14 -4.38 -7.21
CA LEU A 337 18.15 -4.71 -6.18
C LEU A 337 16.73 -4.72 -6.75
N HIS A 338 16.00 -5.76 -6.39
CA HIS A 338 14.61 -6.00 -6.72
C HIS A 338 13.70 -5.75 -5.53
N THR A 339 12.60 -5.06 -5.79
CA THR A 339 11.53 -4.78 -4.85
C THR A 339 10.35 -5.73 -5.10
N LYS A 340 9.29 -5.61 -4.31
CA LYS A 340 8.02 -6.29 -4.57
C LYS A 340 7.40 -6.01 -5.94
N MET A 341 7.85 -4.97 -6.64
CA MET A 341 7.39 -4.66 -8.00
C MET A 341 8.02 -5.58 -9.06
N SER A 342 9.12 -6.27 -8.76
CA SER A 342 9.58 -7.44 -9.52
C SER A 342 8.58 -8.59 -9.34
N ALA A 343 7.58 -8.62 -10.22
CA ALA A 343 6.41 -9.49 -10.09
C ALA A 343 6.76 -10.98 -9.91
N LEU A 344 6.26 -11.57 -8.82
CA LEU A 344 6.46 -12.98 -8.47
C LEU A 344 7.95 -13.38 -8.36
N ASP A 345 8.81 -12.45 -7.94
CA ASP A 345 10.22 -12.72 -7.68
C ASP A 345 10.75 -11.93 -6.46
N GLY A 346 10.70 -10.60 -6.51
CA GLY A 346 11.17 -9.74 -5.43
C GLY A 346 10.19 -9.68 -4.26
N PHE A 347 10.71 -9.63 -3.03
CA PHE A 347 9.94 -9.50 -1.80
C PHE A 347 10.34 -8.29 -0.95
N ALA A 348 11.40 -7.58 -1.32
CA ALA A 348 11.87 -6.43 -0.57
C ALA A 348 10.88 -5.24 -0.69
N GLU A 349 10.35 -4.77 0.44
CA GLU A 349 9.61 -3.52 0.50
C GLU A 349 10.56 -2.35 0.30
N VAL A 350 10.33 -1.51 -0.72
CA VAL A 350 11.28 -0.44 -1.09
C VAL A 350 11.51 0.56 0.06
N LYS A 351 10.46 0.85 0.85
CA LYS A 351 10.58 1.68 2.07
C LYS A 351 11.52 1.07 3.10
N GLU A 352 11.45 -0.24 3.31
CA GLU A 352 12.30 -0.93 4.30
C GLU A 352 13.73 -1.12 3.77
N VAL A 353 13.92 -1.28 2.46
CA VAL A 353 15.25 -1.27 1.81
C VAL A 353 15.95 0.07 2.05
N ILE A 354 15.27 1.18 1.74
CA ILE A 354 15.85 2.53 1.89
C ILE A 354 16.13 2.84 3.36
N LYS A 355 15.20 2.47 4.25
CA LYS A 355 15.41 2.57 5.70
C LYS A 355 16.58 1.71 6.18
N ARG A 356 16.79 0.51 5.62
CA ARG A 356 17.94 -0.35 5.94
C ARG A 356 19.24 0.29 5.46
N ALA A 357 19.27 0.79 4.23
CA ALA A 357 20.42 1.53 3.69
C ALA A 357 20.79 2.72 4.59
N SER A 358 19.80 3.50 5.04
CA SER A 358 19.97 4.60 5.99
C SER A 358 20.56 4.12 7.33
N GLN A 359 20.03 3.03 7.90
CA GLN A 359 20.53 2.45 9.15
C GLN A 359 21.97 1.94 9.05
N TRP A 360 22.37 1.41 7.89
CA TRP A 360 23.72 0.97 7.61
C TRP A 360 24.66 2.08 7.15
N GLY A 361 24.16 3.31 6.98
CA GLY A 361 24.95 4.46 6.51
C GLY A 361 25.34 4.39 5.03
N HIS A 362 24.66 3.58 4.23
CA HIS A 362 24.87 3.54 2.78
C HIS A 362 24.42 4.87 2.17
N ALA A 363 25.29 5.52 1.39
CA ALA A 363 25.01 6.84 0.82
C ALA A 363 23.91 6.79 -0.26
N ALA A 364 23.80 5.67 -0.97
CA ALA A 364 22.80 5.45 -2.00
C ALA A 364 22.37 3.99 -2.10
N VAL A 365 21.26 3.75 -2.82
CA VAL A 365 20.78 2.42 -3.20
C VAL A 365 20.10 2.51 -4.57
N ALA A 366 20.42 1.58 -5.47
CA ALA A 366 19.72 1.46 -6.75
C ALA A 366 18.46 0.60 -6.62
N ILE A 367 17.46 0.93 -7.43
CA ILE A 367 16.23 0.16 -7.57
C ILE A 367 16.13 -0.28 -9.03
N THR A 368 16.19 -1.58 -9.29
CA THR A 368 16.35 -2.18 -10.62
C THR A 368 15.36 -3.32 -10.82
N ASP A 369 14.06 -3.04 -10.67
CA ASP A 369 13.02 -4.06 -10.83
C ASP A 369 12.99 -4.68 -12.24
N HIS A 370 12.49 -5.91 -12.35
CA HIS A 370 12.40 -6.64 -13.61
C HIS A 370 11.40 -5.99 -14.56
N GLY A 371 11.90 -5.38 -15.63
CA GLY A 371 11.09 -4.83 -16.72
C GLY A 371 10.25 -3.61 -16.35
N VAL A 372 10.16 -3.21 -15.08
CA VAL A 372 9.27 -2.16 -14.58
C VAL A 372 9.99 -1.15 -13.70
N VAL A 373 9.34 -0.01 -13.44
CA VAL A 373 9.84 1.10 -12.59
C VAL A 373 8.78 1.56 -11.58
N GLN A 374 7.87 0.66 -11.20
CA GLN A 374 6.66 0.98 -10.44
C GLN A 374 6.94 1.35 -8.98
N SER A 375 8.12 1.00 -8.47
CA SER A 375 8.57 1.30 -7.11
C SER A 375 9.09 2.74 -6.96
N PHE A 376 9.31 3.47 -8.07
CA PHE A 376 9.93 4.81 -8.05
C PHE A 376 9.18 5.86 -7.21
N PRO A 377 7.83 5.95 -7.27
CA PRO A 377 7.08 6.90 -6.42
C PRO A 377 7.37 6.69 -4.93
N GLU A 378 7.26 5.44 -4.49
CA GLU A 378 7.43 5.07 -3.09
C GLU A 378 8.90 5.17 -2.65
N ALA A 379 9.83 4.85 -3.55
CA ALA A 379 11.25 5.04 -3.35
C ALA A 379 11.60 6.51 -3.13
N TYR A 380 11.04 7.42 -3.93
CA TYR A 380 11.28 8.87 -3.81
C TYR A 380 10.80 9.43 -2.48
N GLU A 381 9.58 9.08 -2.05
CA GLU A 381 9.06 9.49 -0.74
C GLU A 381 9.93 8.97 0.41
N ALA A 382 10.34 7.70 0.34
CA ALA A 382 11.19 7.10 1.36
C ALA A 382 12.60 7.71 1.38
N ALA A 383 13.18 8.00 0.21
CA ALA A 383 14.48 8.66 0.06
C ALA A 383 14.49 10.02 0.76
N LYS A 384 13.48 10.86 0.49
CA LYS A 384 13.32 12.17 1.14
C LYS A 384 13.21 12.06 2.66
N ARG A 385 12.53 11.03 3.16
CA ARG A 385 12.32 10.79 4.59
C ARG A 385 13.59 10.30 5.31
N TYR A 386 14.35 9.41 4.69
CA TYR A 386 15.48 8.73 5.32
C TYR A 386 16.87 9.26 4.92
N GLY A 387 16.93 10.23 3.98
CA GLY A 387 18.16 10.89 3.57
C GLY A 387 19.13 9.97 2.81
N VAL A 388 18.59 9.06 2.00
CA VAL A 388 19.39 8.13 1.17
C VAL A 388 19.11 8.45 -0.29
N LYS A 389 20.17 8.62 -1.09
CA LYS A 389 20.04 8.83 -2.54
C LYS A 389 19.52 7.57 -3.22
N VAL A 390 18.50 7.69 -4.06
CA VAL A 390 18.01 6.58 -4.87
C VAL A 390 18.58 6.68 -6.28
N ILE A 391 19.14 5.57 -6.77
CA ILE A 391 19.54 5.44 -8.17
C ILE A 391 18.41 4.74 -8.90
N TYR A 392 17.70 5.50 -9.74
CA TYR A 392 16.54 5.00 -10.48
C TYR A 392 17.00 4.17 -11.66
N GLY A 393 16.71 2.87 -11.64
CA GLY A 393 17.14 1.94 -12.67
C GLY A 393 16.10 0.90 -13.06
N LEU A 394 16.54 -0.03 -13.89
CA LEU A 394 15.73 -1.08 -14.48
C LEU A 394 16.62 -2.28 -14.75
N GLU A 395 16.15 -3.48 -14.39
CA GLU A 395 16.70 -4.68 -15.02
C GLU A 395 15.85 -5.02 -16.25
N GLY A 396 16.41 -4.74 -17.42
CA GLY A 396 15.77 -4.90 -18.72
C GLY A 396 16.02 -6.27 -19.35
N TYR A 397 15.15 -6.65 -20.28
CA TYR A 397 15.29 -7.88 -21.06
C TYR A 397 15.82 -7.56 -22.47
N LEU A 398 17.15 -7.48 -22.62
CA LEU A 398 17.84 -7.11 -23.84
C LEU A 398 17.81 -8.23 -24.89
N PHE A 399 17.57 -7.87 -26.15
CA PHE A 399 17.78 -8.80 -27.27
C PHE A 399 18.32 -8.07 -28.50
N ASP A 400 18.98 -8.83 -29.36
CA ASP A 400 19.54 -8.32 -30.61
C ASP A 400 18.66 -8.77 -31.78
N GLU A 401 18.08 -7.79 -32.50
CA GLU A 401 17.23 -8.04 -33.67
C GLU A 401 18.00 -8.70 -34.83
N SER A 402 19.31 -8.54 -34.89
CA SER A 402 20.18 -9.14 -35.90
C SER A 402 20.46 -10.64 -35.64
N SER A 403 20.15 -11.12 -34.43
CA SER A 403 20.32 -12.52 -34.00
C SER A 403 19.32 -13.48 -34.68
N ASN A 404 19.59 -13.77 -35.96
CA ASN A 404 19.13 -14.87 -36.79
C ASN A 404 17.61 -15.13 -36.97
N LYS A 405 17.11 -14.66 -38.12
CA LYS A 405 15.94 -15.17 -38.89
C LYS A 405 16.11 -16.61 -39.44
N LYS A 406 17.14 -17.37 -39.03
CA LYS A 406 17.58 -18.64 -39.67
C LYS A 406 17.76 -19.85 -38.74
N SER A 407 17.34 -19.77 -37.46
CA SER A 407 17.23 -20.97 -36.61
C SER A 407 15.91 -21.68 -36.86
N LEU A 408 15.95 -22.98 -37.17
CA LEU A 408 14.77 -23.84 -37.41
C LEU A 408 13.79 -23.90 -36.21
N HIS A 409 14.11 -23.27 -35.07
CA HIS A 409 13.28 -23.18 -33.86
C HIS A 409 13.18 -21.77 -33.23
N ASN A 410 13.01 -20.72 -34.04
CA ASN A 410 12.22 -19.48 -33.76
C ASN A 410 12.30 -18.73 -32.39
N LYS A 411 13.32 -18.88 -31.54
CA LYS A 411 13.47 -18.10 -30.30
C LYS A 411 14.73 -17.23 -30.32
N ILE A 412 14.54 -15.92 -30.44
CA ILE A 412 15.64 -14.95 -30.29
C ILE A 412 16.05 -14.95 -28.80
N PRO A 413 17.35 -15.13 -28.48
CA PRO A 413 17.85 -15.05 -27.12
C PRO A 413 17.49 -13.71 -26.47
N THR A 414 17.30 -13.72 -25.16
CA THR A 414 16.99 -12.53 -24.37
C THR A 414 17.83 -12.60 -23.11
N TYR A 415 18.51 -11.51 -22.79
CA TYR A 415 19.49 -11.40 -21.72
C TYR A 415 19.09 -10.29 -20.75
N HIS A 416 19.53 -10.39 -19.51
CA HIS A 416 19.35 -9.30 -18.56
C HIS A 416 20.36 -8.17 -18.83
N VAL A 417 19.98 -6.95 -18.49
CA VAL A 417 20.82 -5.75 -18.55
C VAL A 417 20.40 -4.80 -17.44
N ILE A 418 21.36 -4.20 -16.73
CA ILE A 418 21.04 -3.14 -15.77
C ILE A 418 21.15 -1.79 -16.48
N ILE A 419 20.13 -0.95 -16.32
CA ILE A 419 20.04 0.37 -16.91
C ILE A 419 19.80 1.36 -15.78
N LEU A 420 20.75 2.27 -15.53
CA LEU A 420 20.66 3.29 -14.48
C LEU A 420 20.49 4.67 -15.12
N ALA A 421 19.47 5.43 -14.68
CA ALA A 421 19.28 6.81 -15.10
C ALA A 421 20.26 7.74 -14.36
N CYS A 422 21.03 8.52 -15.11
CA CYS A 422 22.05 9.42 -14.57
C CYS A 422 21.57 10.85 -14.41
N ASN A 423 20.61 11.28 -15.21
CA ASN A 423 20.04 12.62 -15.22
C ASN A 423 18.56 12.55 -15.62
N GLN A 424 17.87 13.69 -15.62
CA GLN A 424 16.44 13.74 -15.95
C GLN A 424 16.12 13.29 -17.39
N GLU A 425 17.05 13.52 -18.33
CA GLU A 425 16.93 13.01 -19.71
C GLU A 425 16.99 11.49 -19.74
N GLY A 426 17.96 10.90 -19.03
CA GLY A 426 18.07 9.45 -18.84
C GLY A 426 16.81 8.85 -18.21
N LEU A 427 16.24 9.51 -17.20
CA LEU A 427 15.01 9.04 -16.57
C LEU A 427 13.81 9.04 -17.53
N ARG A 428 13.68 10.09 -18.35
CA ARG A 428 12.69 10.13 -19.43
C ARG A 428 12.94 9.02 -20.47
N ASN A 429 14.19 8.80 -20.87
CA ASN A 429 14.56 7.75 -21.82
C ASN A 429 14.27 6.35 -21.25
N LEU A 430 14.49 6.15 -19.95
CA LEU A 430 14.12 4.93 -19.23
C LEU A 430 12.61 4.67 -19.30
N TYR A 431 11.78 5.70 -19.07
CA TYR A 431 10.32 5.58 -19.22
C TYR A 431 9.90 5.25 -20.66
N GLU A 432 10.56 5.83 -21.66
CA GLU A 432 10.31 5.50 -23.06
C GLU A 432 10.70 4.03 -23.36
N LEU A 433 11.85 3.55 -22.88
CA LEU A 433 12.29 2.17 -23.03
C LEU A 433 11.31 1.18 -22.38
N VAL A 434 10.86 1.44 -21.15
CA VAL A 434 9.83 0.63 -20.46
C VAL A 434 8.52 0.65 -21.24
N THR A 435 8.13 1.79 -21.81
CA THR A 435 6.92 1.91 -22.61
C THR A 435 7.03 1.09 -23.91
N LEU A 436 8.14 1.21 -24.63
CA LEU A 436 8.38 0.47 -25.87
C LEU A 436 8.45 -1.04 -25.62
N SER A 437 9.07 -1.46 -24.52
CA SER A 437 9.20 -2.86 -24.16
C SER A 437 7.86 -3.52 -23.84
N HIS A 438 6.92 -2.78 -23.26
CA HIS A 438 5.55 -3.25 -22.96
C HIS A 438 4.58 -3.14 -24.15
N LEU A 439 4.70 -2.10 -24.98
CA LEU A 439 3.72 -1.84 -26.05
C LEU A 439 4.12 -2.43 -27.41
N LYS A 440 5.40 -2.38 -27.77
CA LYS A 440 5.88 -2.77 -29.11
C LYS A 440 6.65 -4.08 -29.14
N HIS A 441 7.45 -4.34 -28.09
CA HIS A 441 8.42 -5.44 -28.09
C HIS A 441 8.09 -6.54 -27.07
N TYR A 442 6.90 -6.44 -26.46
CA TYR A 442 6.43 -7.44 -25.52
C TYR A 442 6.27 -8.80 -26.21
N TYR A 443 6.67 -9.85 -25.51
CA TYR A 443 6.41 -11.22 -25.94
C TYR A 443 5.88 -12.04 -24.77
N ARG A 444 6.79 -12.60 -23.98
CA ARG A 444 6.48 -13.21 -22.67
C ARG A 444 6.93 -12.33 -21.51
N VAL A 445 7.89 -11.46 -21.80
CA VAL A 445 8.48 -10.45 -20.92
C VAL A 445 8.62 -9.16 -21.74
N PRO A 446 8.68 -7.99 -21.10
CA PRO A 446 8.86 -6.71 -21.77
C PRO A 446 10.31 -6.56 -22.25
N ARG A 447 10.56 -6.82 -23.54
CA ARG A 447 11.93 -6.87 -24.10
C ARG A 447 12.38 -5.55 -24.71
N ILE A 448 13.68 -5.27 -24.64
CA ILE A 448 14.32 -4.08 -25.18
C ILE A 448 15.25 -4.49 -26.33
N PRO A 449 14.99 -4.03 -27.57
CA PRO A 449 15.95 -4.17 -28.66
C PRO A 449 17.25 -3.39 -28.39
N LYS A 450 18.42 -3.96 -28.69
CA LYS A 450 19.72 -3.27 -28.52
C LYS A 450 19.81 -1.92 -29.26
N ASN A 451 19.25 -1.82 -30.45
CA ASN A 451 19.22 -0.59 -31.23
C ASN A 451 18.33 0.50 -30.61
N GLU A 452 17.20 0.14 -30.00
CA GLU A 452 16.36 1.08 -29.25
C GLU A 452 17.06 1.56 -27.98
N LEU A 453 17.77 0.65 -27.27
CA LEU A 453 18.61 1.03 -26.14
C LEU A 453 19.71 2.00 -26.56
N GLU A 454 20.43 1.73 -27.65
CA GLU A 454 21.43 2.64 -28.21
C GLU A 454 20.83 4.00 -28.61
N ARG A 455 19.66 4.01 -29.25
CA ARG A 455 18.95 5.24 -29.64
C ARG A 455 18.60 6.12 -28.43
N LEU A 456 18.24 5.50 -27.31
CA LEU A 456 17.81 6.14 -26.07
C LEU A 456 18.89 6.14 -24.98
N ARG A 457 20.16 5.85 -25.33
CA ARG A 457 21.25 5.66 -24.36
C ARG A 457 21.67 6.93 -23.63
N SER A 458 21.37 8.11 -24.20
CA SER A 458 21.72 9.39 -23.59
C SER A 458 21.19 9.48 -22.15
N GLY A 459 22.07 9.83 -21.21
CA GLY A 459 21.74 9.90 -19.78
C GLY A 459 21.60 8.55 -19.06
N LEU A 460 21.96 7.42 -19.69
CA LEU A 460 21.90 6.08 -19.10
C LEU A 460 23.29 5.47 -18.91
N LEU A 461 23.48 4.72 -17.83
CA LEU A 461 24.61 3.81 -17.62
C LEU A 461 24.15 2.36 -17.72
N ILE A 462 24.88 1.55 -18.48
CA ILE A 462 24.50 0.18 -18.82
C ILE A 462 25.44 -0.83 -18.14
N GLY A 463 24.91 -1.63 -17.23
CA GLY A 463 25.59 -2.70 -16.51
C GLY A 463 25.38 -4.08 -17.16
N SER A 464 26.38 -4.96 -17.04
CA SER A 464 26.33 -6.31 -17.64
C SER A 464 25.36 -7.29 -16.96
N ALA A 465 24.76 -6.90 -15.83
CA ALA A 465 23.77 -7.66 -15.06
C ALA A 465 24.28 -8.97 -14.45
N CYS A 466 23.34 -9.83 -14.07
CA CYS A 466 23.55 -11.11 -13.40
C CYS A 466 23.93 -12.22 -14.39
N GLU A 467 23.78 -13.47 -13.97
CA GLU A 467 24.11 -14.63 -14.79
C GLU A 467 23.26 -14.79 -16.04
N ALA A 468 22.04 -14.24 -16.04
CA ALA A 468 21.19 -14.15 -17.21
C ALA A 468 21.63 -13.05 -18.18
N GLY A 469 22.64 -12.24 -17.82
CA GLY A 469 23.28 -11.25 -18.67
C GLY A 469 24.07 -11.87 -19.82
N GLU A 470 24.19 -11.12 -20.92
CA GLU A 470 24.79 -11.62 -22.17
C GLU A 470 26.24 -12.06 -22.00
N LEU A 471 27.02 -11.34 -21.19
CA LEU A 471 28.44 -11.61 -20.97
C LEU A 471 28.67 -12.94 -20.24
N ILE A 472 27.93 -13.18 -19.15
CA ILE A 472 28.02 -14.43 -18.39
C ILE A 472 27.46 -15.59 -19.20
N GLN A 473 26.32 -15.40 -19.89
CA GLN A 473 25.79 -16.42 -20.80
C GLN A 473 26.78 -16.78 -21.91
N ALA A 474 27.49 -15.81 -22.49
CA ALA A 474 28.52 -16.08 -23.48
C ALA A 474 29.69 -16.90 -22.89
N TYR A 475 30.14 -16.57 -21.67
CA TYR A 475 31.17 -17.34 -20.96
C TYR A 475 30.73 -18.80 -20.75
N LEU A 476 29.52 -19.00 -20.23
CA LEU A 476 28.96 -20.33 -19.98
C LEU A 476 28.79 -21.16 -21.27
N ASN A 477 28.52 -20.50 -22.40
CA ASN A 477 28.44 -21.14 -23.71
C ASN A 477 29.83 -21.39 -24.37
N GLY A 478 30.92 -21.15 -23.66
CA GLY A 478 32.28 -21.41 -24.14
C GLY A 478 32.78 -20.41 -25.18
N ALA A 479 32.27 -19.18 -25.18
CA ALA A 479 32.79 -18.13 -26.04
C ALA A 479 34.28 -17.87 -25.74
N ASP A 480 35.05 -17.61 -26.79
CA ASP A 480 36.47 -17.26 -26.63
C ASP A 480 36.65 -15.87 -26.02
N ARG A 481 37.87 -15.60 -25.57
CA ARG A 481 38.22 -14.35 -24.89
C ARG A 481 37.93 -13.11 -25.76
N THR A 482 38.16 -13.19 -27.06
CA THR A 482 37.92 -12.07 -27.99
C THR A 482 36.43 -11.74 -28.05
N LYS A 483 35.57 -12.76 -28.10
CA LYS A 483 34.11 -12.55 -28.14
C LYS A 483 33.57 -11.99 -26.82
N LEU A 484 34.11 -12.42 -25.69
CA LEU A 484 33.72 -11.85 -24.39
C LEU A 484 34.10 -10.37 -24.29
N GLU A 485 35.29 -10.00 -24.77
CA GLU A 485 35.74 -8.60 -24.80
C GLU A 485 34.89 -7.72 -25.75
N ASP A 486 34.50 -8.26 -26.90
CA ASP A 486 33.57 -7.62 -27.84
C ASP A 486 32.21 -7.34 -27.19
N ILE A 487 31.63 -8.33 -26.51
CA ILE A 487 30.37 -8.16 -25.76
C ILE A 487 30.54 -7.13 -24.63
N ALA A 488 31.61 -7.23 -23.85
CA ALA A 488 31.87 -6.33 -22.73
C ALA A 488 32.05 -4.86 -23.14
N THR A 489 32.42 -4.59 -24.41
CA THR A 489 32.57 -3.22 -24.93
C THR A 489 31.26 -2.44 -24.90
N PHE A 490 30.11 -3.12 -25.04
CA PHE A 490 28.78 -2.53 -25.03
C PHE A 490 28.36 -1.91 -23.68
N TYR A 491 28.90 -2.42 -22.57
CA TYR A 491 28.48 -2.04 -21.22
C TYR A 491 29.38 -0.93 -20.66
N ASP A 492 28.85 -0.01 -19.87
CA ASP A 492 29.64 1.06 -19.24
C ASP A 492 30.41 0.55 -18.03
N TYR A 493 29.83 -0.41 -17.31
CA TYR A 493 30.45 -1.14 -16.21
C TYR A 493 30.06 -2.62 -16.26
N LEU A 494 30.87 -3.46 -15.64
CA LEU A 494 30.63 -4.90 -15.56
C LEU A 494 30.26 -5.29 -14.13
N GLU A 495 29.44 -6.32 -14.01
CA GLU A 495 28.95 -6.86 -12.74
C GLU A 495 29.44 -8.29 -12.49
N ILE A 496 29.69 -8.58 -11.22
CA ILE A 496 29.83 -9.95 -10.70
C ILE A 496 29.05 -10.07 -9.38
N GLN A 497 28.48 -11.25 -9.15
CA GLN A 497 27.69 -11.56 -7.96
C GLN A 497 28.43 -12.53 -7.01
N PRO A 498 28.05 -12.57 -5.73
CA PRO A 498 28.50 -13.58 -4.77
C PRO A 498 28.39 -15.00 -5.31
N ARG A 499 29.32 -15.89 -4.94
CA ARG A 499 29.32 -17.30 -5.34
C ARG A 499 28.02 -18.00 -4.98
N GLY A 500 27.41 -17.61 -3.86
CA GLY A 500 26.13 -18.15 -3.38
C GLY A 500 24.99 -17.90 -4.36
N ASN A 501 24.96 -16.73 -5.01
CA ASN A 501 23.94 -16.39 -6.00
C ASN A 501 23.99 -17.36 -7.19
N ASN A 502 25.19 -17.79 -7.58
CA ASN A 502 25.44 -18.58 -8.78
C ASN A 502 25.57 -20.09 -8.52
N ARG A 503 25.36 -20.56 -7.28
CA ARG A 503 25.55 -21.97 -6.90
C ARG A 503 24.64 -22.92 -7.66
N PHE A 504 23.43 -22.48 -8.03
CA PHE A 504 22.48 -23.27 -8.81
C PHE A 504 23.02 -23.66 -10.21
N MET A 505 24.02 -22.94 -10.75
CA MET A 505 24.66 -23.32 -12.02
C MET A 505 25.40 -24.66 -11.92
N ILE A 506 25.92 -24.98 -10.73
CA ILE A 506 26.56 -26.25 -10.46
C ILE A 506 25.51 -27.36 -10.46
N GLU A 507 24.37 -27.12 -9.82
CA GLU A 507 23.25 -28.06 -9.77
C GLU A 507 22.67 -28.33 -11.16
N LYS A 508 22.64 -27.32 -12.04
CA LYS A 508 22.23 -27.45 -13.45
C LYS A 508 23.33 -28.02 -14.36
N GLY A 509 24.52 -28.33 -13.85
CA GLY A 509 25.63 -28.88 -14.61
C GLY A 509 26.28 -27.90 -15.60
N LEU A 510 26.01 -26.60 -15.48
CA LEU A 510 26.63 -25.55 -16.28
C LEU A 510 28.08 -25.31 -15.85
N LEU A 511 28.35 -25.47 -14.55
CA LEU A 511 29.67 -25.42 -13.94
C LEU A 511 29.89 -26.67 -13.08
N LYS A 512 31.16 -27.04 -12.84
CA LYS A 512 31.50 -28.28 -12.11
C LYS A 512 31.75 -28.06 -10.62
N SER A 513 32.10 -26.83 -10.21
CA SER A 513 32.46 -26.53 -8.83
C SER A 513 32.40 -25.04 -8.54
N GLU A 514 32.40 -24.67 -7.26
CA GLU A 514 32.51 -23.27 -6.83
C GLU A 514 33.77 -22.59 -7.37
N ASN A 515 34.88 -23.34 -7.53
CA ASN A 515 36.10 -22.81 -8.12
C ASN A 515 35.89 -22.32 -9.56
N GLU A 516 34.98 -22.91 -10.33
CA GLU A 516 34.67 -22.43 -11.68
C GLU A 516 33.86 -21.13 -11.65
N ILE A 517 33.01 -20.91 -10.63
CA ILE A 517 32.34 -19.61 -10.40
C ILE A 517 33.40 -18.54 -10.09
N LEU A 518 34.34 -18.85 -9.19
CA LEU A 518 35.42 -17.92 -8.87
C LEU A 518 36.30 -17.63 -10.10
N GLN A 519 36.54 -18.64 -10.94
CA GLN A 519 37.30 -18.48 -12.18
C GLN A 519 36.57 -17.63 -13.21
N MET A 520 35.24 -17.79 -13.35
CA MET A 520 34.40 -16.93 -14.16
C MET A 520 34.53 -15.47 -13.71
N ASN A 521 34.35 -15.20 -12.41
CA ASN A 521 34.48 -13.86 -11.85
C ASN A 521 35.89 -13.26 -12.10
N LYS A 522 36.94 -14.07 -11.97
CA LYS A 522 38.32 -13.65 -12.32
C LYS A 522 38.47 -13.30 -13.80
N THR A 523 37.90 -14.11 -14.69
CA THR A 523 37.92 -13.83 -16.13
C THR A 523 37.21 -12.50 -16.44
N ILE A 524 36.03 -12.25 -15.85
CA ILE A 524 35.33 -10.97 -16.03
C ILE A 524 36.16 -9.80 -15.48
N HIS A 525 36.82 -9.99 -14.34
CA HIS A 525 37.73 -8.98 -13.78
C HIS A 525 38.90 -8.63 -14.72
N GLU A 526 39.57 -9.63 -15.29
CA GLU A 526 40.63 -9.39 -16.27
C GLU A 526 40.11 -8.66 -17.52
N ILE A 527 38.85 -8.93 -17.94
CA ILE A 527 38.23 -8.23 -19.08
C ILE A 527 38.00 -6.76 -18.71
N ALA A 528 37.44 -6.50 -17.52
CA ALA A 528 37.20 -5.16 -17.01
C ALA A 528 38.51 -4.35 -16.97
N GLN A 529 39.59 -4.93 -16.44
CA GLN A 529 40.91 -4.30 -16.39
C GLN A 529 41.46 -3.98 -17.79
N LYS A 530 41.37 -4.93 -18.73
CA LYS A 530 41.86 -4.74 -20.10
C LYS A 530 41.10 -3.64 -20.84
N LEU A 531 39.78 -3.56 -20.64
CA LEU A 531 38.91 -2.56 -21.26
C LEU A 531 38.86 -1.25 -20.49
N GLN A 532 39.51 -1.16 -19.33
CA GLN A 532 39.46 -0.01 -18.41
C GLN A 532 38.03 0.38 -18.02
N LYS A 533 37.19 -0.63 -17.78
CA LYS A 533 35.80 -0.45 -17.33
C LYS A 533 35.70 -0.76 -15.82
N PRO A 534 34.89 -0.01 -15.05
CA PRO A 534 34.63 -0.36 -13.67
C PRO A 534 34.02 -1.76 -13.56
N LEU A 535 34.56 -2.58 -12.66
CA LEU A 535 33.93 -3.82 -12.21
C LEU A 535 33.27 -3.55 -10.86
N VAL A 536 32.00 -3.91 -10.71
CA VAL A 536 31.26 -3.74 -9.46
C VAL A 536 30.76 -5.09 -8.96
N ALA A 537 30.81 -5.27 -7.64
CA ALA A 537 30.21 -6.40 -6.96
C ALA A 537 28.78 -6.04 -6.54
N THR A 538 27.78 -6.69 -7.14
CA THR A 538 26.36 -6.43 -6.87
C THR A 538 25.71 -7.59 -6.14
N GLY A 539 24.72 -7.28 -5.31
CA GLY A 539 24.05 -8.27 -4.46
C GLY A 539 22.96 -9.06 -5.17
N ASP A 540 22.37 -8.49 -6.22
CA ASP A 540 21.14 -8.99 -6.86
C ASP A 540 20.07 -9.30 -5.80
N ALA A 541 19.83 -8.31 -4.94
CA ALA A 541 19.06 -8.50 -3.72
C ALA A 541 17.56 -8.55 -4.03
N HIS A 542 16.90 -9.63 -3.62
CA HIS A 542 15.47 -9.85 -3.78
C HIS A 542 14.69 -9.71 -2.46
N PHE A 543 15.39 -9.76 -1.32
CA PHE A 543 14.84 -9.63 0.01
C PHE A 543 15.86 -8.98 0.96
N ILE A 544 15.42 -8.56 2.17
CA ILE A 544 16.25 -7.71 3.03
C ILE A 544 17.12 -8.56 3.96
N ASP A 545 16.52 -9.54 4.62
CA ASP A 545 17.19 -10.40 5.59
C ASP A 545 17.26 -11.86 5.11
N PRO A 546 18.29 -12.63 5.49
CA PRO A 546 18.46 -14.02 5.04
C PRO A 546 17.23 -14.90 5.28
N GLU A 547 16.52 -14.67 6.39
CA GLU A 547 15.34 -15.43 6.80
C GLU A 547 14.11 -15.15 5.92
N ASP A 548 14.11 -14.05 5.15
CA ASP A 548 13.02 -13.71 4.23
C ASP A 548 13.00 -14.61 2.97
N GLU A 549 14.00 -15.50 2.79
CA GLU A 549 14.06 -16.45 1.67
C GLU A 549 12.79 -17.31 1.55
N VAL A 550 12.19 -17.65 2.69
CA VAL A 550 11.00 -18.52 2.77
C VAL A 550 9.84 -17.98 1.93
N TYR A 551 9.67 -16.66 1.86
CA TYR A 551 8.60 -16.04 1.09
C TYR A 551 8.83 -16.25 -0.42
N ARG A 552 10.08 -16.14 -0.87
CA ARG A 552 10.45 -16.38 -2.25
C ARG A 552 10.35 -17.87 -2.60
N ARG A 553 10.78 -18.76 -1.72
CA ARG A 553 10.58 -20.22 -1.85
C ARG A 553 9.12 -20.58 -2.10
N ILE A 554 8.20 -20.03 -1.30
CA ILE A 554 6.75 -20.26 -1.46
C ILE A 554 6.25 -19.77 -2.83
N LEU A 555 6.68 -18.60 -3.28
CA LEU A 555 6.30 -18.06 -4.59
C LEU A 555 6.84 -18.91 -5.74
N MET A 556 8.10 -19.34 -5.67
CA MET A 556 8.71 -20.21 -6.67
C MET A 556 8.03 -21.58 -6.73
N ALA A 557 7.70 -22.17 -5.57
CA ALA A 557 6.92 -23.40 -5.51
C ALA A 557 5.54 -23.23 -6.15
N GLY A 558 4.86 -22.10 -5.89
CA GLY A 558 3.59 -21.75 -6.52
C GLY A 558 3.67 -21.59 -8.06
N LYS A 559 4.83 -21.21 -8.59
CA LYS A 559 5.11 -21.14 -10.04
C LYS A 559 5.50 -22.49 -10.65
N GLY A 560 5.67 -23.54 -9.84
CA GLY A 560 6.04 -24.89 -10.29
C GLY A 560 7.54 -25.11 -10.50
N PHE A 561 8.40 -24.33 -9.83
CA PHE A 561 9.84 -24.58 -9.85
C PHE A 561 10.18 -25.79 -8.97
N GLU A 562 10.86 -26.79 -9.55
CA GLU A 562 11.27 -28.01 -8.85
C GLU A 562 12.39 -27.76 -7.83
N ASP A 563 13.17 -26.68 -8.02
CA ASP A 563 14.27 -26.24 -7.17
C ASP A 563 13.86 -25.16 -6.15
N ALA A 564 12.55 -24.97 -5.91
CA ALA A 564 12.06 -23.94 -5.01
C ALA A 564 12.63 -24.03 -3.59
N ASP A 565 12.90 -25.24 -3.09
CA ASP A 565 13.49 -25.42 -1.75
C ASP A 565 14.97 -25.01 -1.65
N ASN A 566 15.67 -24.90 -2.79
CA ASN A 566 17.08 -24.53 -2.86
C ASN A 566 17.25 -23.05 -3.25
N GLN A 567 16.84 -22.14 -2.34
CA GLN A 567 16.97 -20.71 -2.60
C GLN A 567 18.42 -20.23 -2.55
N ALA A 568 18.80 -19.43 -3.55
CA ALA A 568 20.03 -18.65 -3.48
C ALA A 568 19.93 -17.57 -2.40
N PRO A 569 21.04 -17.22 -1.72
CA PRO A 569 21.05 -16.24 -0.64
C PRO A 569 20.98 -14.79 -1.17
N LEU A 570 19.88 -14.43 -1.84
CA LEU A 570 19.64 -13.13 -2.50
C LEU A 570 19.15 -12.05 -1.51
N TYR A 571 19.69 -12.02 -0.29
CA TYR A 571 19.39 -10.97 0.68
C TYR A 571 20.31 -9.76 0.50
N TYR A 572 19.84 -8.59 0.93
CA TYR A 572 20.61 -7.35 0.93
C TYR A 572 21.78 -7.46 1.91
N LYS A 573 22.99 -7.73 1.40
CA LYS A 573 24.20 -7.92 2.23
C LYS A 573 24.67 -6.63 2.91
N THR A 574 25.55 -6.72 3.90
CA THR A 574 26.36 -5.61 4.43
C THR A 574 27.67 -5.45 3.64
N THR A 575 28.36 -4.33 3.81
CA THR A 575 29.68 -4.09 3.22
C THR A 575 30.67 -5.18 3.62
N GLN A 576 30.73 -5.56 4.90
CA GLN A 576 31.63 -6.61 5.38
C GLN A 576 31.33 -7.97 4.74
N GLU A 577 30.06 -8.36 4.68
CA GLU A 577 29.64 -9.63 4.04
C GLU A 577 30.09 -9.69 2.57
N MET A 578 30.07 -8.56 1.86
CA MET A 578 30.57 -8.50 0.47
C MET A 578 32.09 -8.49 0.38
N LEU A 579 32.79 -7.77 1.26
CA LEU A 579 34.27 -7.79 1.29
C LEU A 579 34.80 -9.20 1.56
N ASP A 580 34.21 -9.90 2.54
CA ASP A 580 34.56 -11.28 2.88
C ASP A 580 34.29 -12.23 1.70
N GLU A 581 33.19 -12.01 0.97
CA GLU A 581 32.82 -12.82 -0.18
C GLU A 581 33.84 -12.70 -1.32
N PHE A 582 34.32 -11.49 -1.62
CA PHE A 582 35.24 -11.22 -2.72
C PHE A 582 36.73 -11.24 -2.33
N ALA A 583 37.06 -11.58 -1.09
CA ALA A 583 38.44 -11.63 -0.58
C ALA A 583 39.38 -12.55 -1.41
N TYR A 584 38.84 -13.53 -2.14
CA TYR A 584 39.60 -14.42 -3.02
C TYR A 584 40.24 -13.71 -4.24
N LEU A 585 39.84 -12.47 -4.54
CA LEU A 585 40.45 -11.60 -5.56
C LEU A 585 41.60 -10.74 -5.02
N GLY A 586 41.85 -10.79 -3.71
CA GLY A 586 42.78 -9.92 -2.98
C GLY A 586 42.06 -8.73 -2.36
N GLU A 587 42.55 -8.26 -1.20
CA GLU A 587 41.92 -7.20 -0.40
C GLU A 587 41.70 -5.90 -1.19
N GLU A 588 42.70 -5.46 -1.96
CA GLU A 588 42.60 -4.24 -2.78
C GLU A 588 41.52 -4.36 -3.86
N THR A 589 41.47 -5.51 -4.56
CA THR A 589 40.45 -5.76 -5.59
C THR A 589 39.06 -5.84 -4.96
N ALA A 590 38.92 -6.53 -3.83
CA ALA A 590 37.65 -6.63 -3.10
C ALA A 590 37.16 -5.24 -2.67
N TYR A 591 38.04 -4.42 -2.09
CA TYR A 591 37.74 -3.04 -1.73
C TYR A 591 37.34 -2.20 -2.95
N GLU A 592 38.07 -2.33 -4.05
CA GLU A 592 37.78 -1.65 -5.30
C GLU A 592 36.38 -1.95 -5.82
N ILE A 593 36.00 -3.23 -5.94
CA ILE A 593 34.75 -3.62 -6.60
C ILE A 593 33.54 -3.52 -5.68
N VAL A 594 33.73 -3.65 -4.37
CA VAL A 594 32.64 -3.58 -3.36
C VAL A 594 32.36 -2.14 -2.95
N ILE A 595 33.37 -1.28 -2.86
CA ILE A 595 33.22 0.08 -2.31
C ILE A 595 33.52 1.14 -3.37
N ARG A 596 34.74 1.14 -3.93
CA ARG A 596 35.22 2.25 -4.78
C ARG A 596 34.42 2.39 -6.07
N ASN A 597 34.30 1.31 -6.84
CA ASN A 597 33.64 1.34 -8.15
C ASN A 597 32.13 1.60 -8.05
N PRO A 598 31.37 1.01 -7.10
CA PRO A 598 29.96 1.38 -6.92
C PRO A 598 29.75 2.86 -6.57
N ARG A 599 30.66 3.47 -5.79
CA ARG A 599 30.65 4.91 -5.54
C ARG A 599 30.95 5.72 -6.80
N LEU A 600 31.96 5.32 -7.59
CA LEU A 600 32.24 5.96 -8.87
C LEU A 600 31.01 5.97 -9.80
N ILE A 601 30.27 4.87 -9.87
CA ILE A 601 29.01 4.82 -10.64
C ILE A 601 27.95 5.76 -10.04
N THR A 602 27.82 5.77 -8.71
CA THR A 602 26.86 6.65 -8.01
C THR A 602 27.17 8.14 -8.19
N ASP A 603 28.43 8.51 -8.26
CA ASP A 603 28.91 9.89 -8.45
C ASP A 603 28.58 10.42 -9.86
N MET A 604 28.37 9.52 -10.83
CA MET A 604 27.93 9.86 -12.19
C MET A 604 26.42 10.12 -12.28
N VAL A 605 25.66 9.80 -11.24
CA VAL A 605 24.20 9.95 -11.19
C VAL A 605 23.86 11.24 -10.45
N GLU A 606 22.92 12.03 -10.95
CA GLU A 606 22.38 13.21 -10.28
C GLU A 606 21.35 12.83 -9.21
N ASP A 607 20.88 13.78 -8.40
CA ASP A 607 19.69 13.56 -7.57
C ASP A 607 18.46 13.80 -8.44
N LEU A 608 17.60 12.79 -8.60
CA LEU A 608 16.53 12.78 -9.60
C LEU A 608 15.15 12.84 -8.95
N GLU A 609 14.24 13.55 -9.60
CA GLU A 609 12.82 13.58 -9.24
C GLU A 609 12.03 12.74 -10.26
N PRO A 610 11.58 11.52 -9.90
CA PRO A 610 10.85 10.64 -10.81
C PRO A 610 9.41 11.08 -11.06
N ILE A 611 8.88 11.98 -10.24
CA ILE A 611 7.52 12.51 -10.36
C ILE A 611 7.60 14.02 -10.22
N PRO A 612 7.21 14.79 -11.24
CA PRO A 612 7.17 16.25 -11.13
C PRO A 612 6.29 16.70 -9.96
N SER A 613 6.77 17.67 -9.20
CA SER A 613 6.00 18.35 -8.15
C SER A 613 5.01 19.38 -8.68
N GLU A 614 5.21 19.88 -9.91
CA GLU A 614 4.36 20.88 -10.54
C GLU A 614 3.06 20.31 -11.12
N PHE A 615 2.01 21.13 -11.12
CA PHE A 615 0.75 20.85 -11.80
C PHE A 615 0.78 21.39 -13.24
N PHE A 616 0.55 20.53 -14.23
CA PHE A 616 0.51 20.89 -15.65
C PHE A 616 -0.93 20.84 -16.19
N PRO A 617 -1.71 21.93 -16.08
CA PRO A 617 -3.08 21.95 -16.59
C PRO A 617 -3.10 21.85 -18.13
N PRO A 618 -4.11 21.17 -18.71
CA PRO A 618 -4.28 21.14 -20.16
C PRO A 618 -4.80 22.49 -20.69
N GLU A 619 -4.42 22.84 -21.92
CA GLU A 619 -4.86 24.06 -22.60
C GLU A 619 -5.68 23.75 -23.85
N ILE A 620 -6.87 24.35 -23.97
CA ILE A 620 -7.70 24.35 -25.18
C ILE A 620 -8.18 25.79 -25.40
N MET A 621 -7.86 26.34 -26.57
CA MET A 621 -8.29 27.69 -26.94
C MET A 621 -9.81 27.84 -26.86
N GLY A 622 -10.28 28.88 -26.15
CA GLY A 622 -11.71 29.18 -25.99
C GLY A 622 -12.40 28.44 -24.85
N ALA A 623 -11.70 27.57 -24.11
CA ALA A 623 -12.35 26.75 -23.09
C ALA A 623 -12.85 27.56 -21.89
N GLU A 624 -12.12 28.60 -21.49
CA GLU A 624 -12.51 29.49 -20.40
C GLU A 624 -13.78 30.27 -20.75
N GLU A 625 -13.83 30.83 -21.95
CA GLU A 625 -15.00 31.55 -22.47
C GLU A 625 -16.20 30.64 -22.66
N GLU A 626 -15.99 29.40 -23.15
CA GLU A 626 -17.06 28.43 -23.34
C GLU A 626 -17.65 27.99 -21.99
N VAL A 627 -16.82 27.71 -20.98
CA VAL A 627 -17.30 27.39 -19.62
C VAL A 627 -18.06 28.56 -19.01
N HIS A 628 -17.55 29.78 -19.13
CA HIS A 628 -18.23 30.97 -18.66
C HIS A 628 -19.60 31.14 -19.35
N SER A 629 -19.64 31.01 -20.68
CA SER A 629 -20.86 31.13 -21.48
C SER A 629 -21.90 30.06 -21.13
N LEU A 630 -21.50 28.79 -21.00
CA LEU A 630 -22.38 27.69 -20.59
C LEU A 630 -22.99 27.96 -19.20
N THR A 631 -22.15 28.36 -18.25
CA THR A 631 -22.56 28.65 -16.88
C THR A 631 -23.59 29.77 -16.84
N MET A 632 -23.29 30.90 -17.51
CA MET A 632 -24.16 32.08 -17.51
C MET A 632 -25.46 31.83 -18.26
N THR A 633 -25.40 31.16 -19.42
CA THR A 633 -26.59 30.79 -20.20
C THR A 633 -27.54 29.96 -19.35
N ARG A 634 -27.03 28.91 -18.70
CA ARG A 634 -27.86 28.05 -17.87
C ARG A 634 -28.36 28.73 -16.59
N ALA A 635 -27.55 29.61 -15.99
CA ALA A 635 -27.97 30.37 -14.83
C ALA A 635 -29.14 31.30 -15.15
N VAL A 636 -29.09 31.99 -16.30
CA VAL A 636 -30.19 32.86 -16.75
C VAL A 636 -31.45 32.06 -17.06
N GLU A 637 -31.31 30.88 -17.69
CA GLU A 637 -32.45 29.98 -17.95
C GLU A 637 -33.16 29.53 -16.66
N LEU A 638 -32.41 29.28 -15.58
CA LEU A 638 -32.95 28.77 -14.32
C LEU A 638 -33.42 29.85 -13.36
N TYR A 639 -32.73 30.99 -13.31
CA TYR A 639 -32.92 32.03 -12.30
C TYR A 639 -33.40 33.38 -12.85
N GLY A 640 -33.47 33.55 -14.17
CA GLY A 640 -33.87 34.79 -14.85
C GLY A 640 -32.70 35.73 -15.19
N ASP A 641 -32.99 36.80 -15.94
CA ASP A 641 -31.98 37.77 -16.41
C ASP A 641 -31.30 38.52 -15.25
N GLU A 642 -32.05 38.86 -14.21
CA GLU A 642 -31.53 39.44 -12.97
C GLU A 642 -31.24 38.33 -11.95
N LEU A 643 -30.03 37.79 -11.99
CA LEU A 643 -29.61 36.71 -11.09
C LEU A 643 -29.67 37.14 -9.61
N PRO A 644 -30.20 36.30 -8.71
CA PRO A 644 -30.12 36.55 -7.27
C PRO A 644 -28.68 36.77 -6.81
N GLU A 645 -28.47 37.71 -5.89
CA GLU A 645 -27.13 38.12 -5.45
C GLU A 645 -26.29 36.94 -4.94
N ILE A 646 -26.91 35.98 -4.25
CA ILE A 646 -26.25 34.75 -3.76
C ILE A 646 -25.72 33.88 -4.90
N VAL A 647 -26.47 33.74 -5.99
CA VAL A 647 -26.11 32.94 -7.18
C VAL A 647 -24.99 33.65 -7.94
N GLN A 648 -25.15 34.96 -8.19
CA GLN A 648 -24.15 35.76 -8.90
C GLN A 648 -22.79 35.77 -8.17
N LYS A 649 -22.79 35.97 -6.85
CA LYS A 649 -21.57 35.92 -6.03
C LYS A 649 -20.91 34.54 -6.09
N ARG A 650 -21.72 33.47 -6.04
CA ARG A 650 -21.21 32.09 -6.08
C ARG A 650 -20.58 31.75 -7.43
N ILE A 651 -21.28 32.03 -8.53
CA ILE A 651 -20.79 31.83 -9.90
C ILE A 651 -19.47 32.58 -10.12
N LYS A 652 -19.43 33.88 -9.77
CA LYS A 652 -18.22 34.69 -9.94
C LYS A 652 -17.04 34.12 -9.16
N ARG A 653 -17.25 33.73 -7.90
CA ARG A 653 -16.19 33.15 -7.06
C ARG A 653 -15.66 31.84 -7.65
N GLU A 654 -16.56 30.94 -8.04
CA GLU A 654 -16.19 29.62 -8.56
C GLU A 654 -15.56 29.69 -9.95
N LEU A 655 -16.12 30.46 -10.89
CA LEU A 655 -15.52 30.62 -12.22
C LEU A 655 -14.11 31.20 -12.14
N ASN A 656 -13.89 32.22 -11.30
CA ASN A 656 -12.56 32.76 -11.08
C ASN A 656 -11.60 31.69 -10.55
N ALA A 657 -12.01 30.88 -9.59
CA ALA A 657 -11.17 29.80 -9.04
C ALA A 657 -10.91 28.70 -10.09
N ILE A 658 -11.90 28.29 -10.87
CA ILE A 658 -11.78 27.25 -11.90
C ILE A 658 -10.82 27.69 -13.01
N ILE A 659 -10.97 28.92 -13.49
CA ILE A 659 -10.15 29.47 -14.57
C ILE A 659 -8.72 29.73 -14.09
N SER A 660 -8.54 30.44 -12.97
CA SER A 660 -7.20 30.79 -12.47
C SER A 660 -6.35 29.59 -12.08
N ASN A 661 -6.96 28.46 -11.69
CA ASN A 661 -6.25 27.23 -11.38
C ASN A 661 -6.21 26.23 -12.56
N GLY A 662 -6.59 26.63 -13.78
CA GLY A 662 -6.42 25.82 -15.00
C GLY A 662 -7.41 24.64 -15.15
N PHE A 663 -8.55 24.66 -14.45
CA PHE A 663 -9.55 23.58 -14.49
C PHE A 663 -10.62 23.74 -15.58
N ALA A 664 -10.67 24.88 -16.27
CA ALA A 664 -11.70 25.17 -17.26
C ALA A 664 -11.79 24.10 -18.37
N VAL A 665 -10.65 23.65 -18.88
CA VAL A 665 -10.59 22.58 -19.90
C VAL A 665 -11.19 21.27 -19.37
N LEU A 666 -10.91 20.91 -18.11
CA LEU A 666 -11.45 19.70 -17.50
C LEU A 666 -12.97 19.79 -17.33
N TYR A 667 -13.49 20.96 -16.92
CA TYR A 667 -14.93 21.22 -16.86
C TYR A 667 -15.59 21.10 -18.24
N LEU A 668 -14.96 21.66 -19.27
CA LEU A 668 -15.48 21.61 -20.63
C LEU A 668 -15.52 20.17 -21.17
N ILE A 669 -14.46 19.39 -20.96
CA ILE A 669 -14.42 17.98 -21.36
C ILE A 669 -15.48 17.18 -20.61
N ALA A 670 -15.62 17.38 -19.30
CA ALA A 670 -16.64 16.71 -18.50
C ALA A 670 -18.06 17.04 -19.00
N HIS A 671 -18.36 18.31 -19.29
CA HIS A 671 -19.63 18.72 -19.90
C HIS A 671 -19.88 17.98 -21.21
N LYS A 672 -18.91 17.95 -22.12
CA LYS A 672 -19.05 17.30 -23.43
C LYS A 672 -19.24 15.78 -23.29
N LEU A 673 -18.57 15.12 -22.35
CA LEU A 673 -18.75 13.69 -22.06
C LEU A 673 -20.16 13.39 -21.56
N VAL A 674 -20.66 14.17 -20.59
CA VAL A 674 -22.02 14.00 -20.04
C VAL A 674 -23.06 14.26 -21.12
N LYS A 675 -22.93 15.37 -21.85
CA LYS A 675 -23.84 15.73 -22.95
C LYS A 675 -23.91 14.63 -24.01
N LYS A 676 -22.75 14.16 -24.50
CA LYS A 676 -22.69 13.10 -25.50
C LYS A 676 -23.36 11.81 -25.01
N SER A 677 -23.07 11.39 -23.78
CA SER A 677 -23.67 10.19 -23.19
C SER A 677 -25.19 10.29 -23.13
N ASN A 678 -25.73 11.44 -22.70
CA ASN A 678 -27.17 11.67 -22.63
C ASN A 678 -27.82 11.69 -24.03
N GLU A 679 -27.17 12.30 -25.02
CA GLU A 679 -27.62 12.30 -26.42
C GLU A 679 -27.62 10.88 -27.02
N ASP A 680 -26.65 10.04 -26.64
CA ASP A 680 -26.59 8.62 -27.01
C ASP A 680 -27.62 7.75 -26.26
N GLY A 681 -28.38 8.32 -25.32
CA GLY A 681 -29.41 7.63 -24.54
C GLY A 681 -28.92 6.97 -23.24
N TYR A 682 -27.70 7.29 -22.79
CA TYR A 682 -27.09 6.78 -21.56
C TYR A 682 -26.97 7.88 -20.50
N LEU A 683 -27.86 7.83 -19.51
CA LEU A 683 -27.87 8.77 -18.38
C LEU A 683 -26.60 8.64 -17.53
N VAL A 684 -26.04 9.78 -17.10
CA VAL A 684 -24.83 9.84 -16.27
C VAL A 684 -25.18 10.25 -14.84
N GLY A 685 -24.84 9.40 -13.87
CA GLY A 685 -24.99 9.73 -12.45
C GLY A 685 -23.83 10.56 -11.90
N SER A 686 -24.15 11.52 -11.02
CA SER A 686 -23.17 12.38 -10.35
C SER A 686 -22.35 11.63 -9.28
N ARG A 687 -21.07 11.99 -9.09
CA ARG A 687 -20.21 11.41 -8.04
C ARG A 687 -19.08 12.34 -7.63
N GLY A 688 -18.70 12.26 -6.35
CA GLY A 688 -17.52 12.93 -5.81
C GLY A 688 -17.75 14.40 -5.50
N SER A 689 -16.66 15.13 -5.22
CA SER A 689 -16.69 16.52 -4.76
C SER A 689 -17.16 17.53 -5.82
N VAL A 690 -17.25 17.13 -7.10
CA VAL A 690 -17.73 18.01 -8.17
C VAL A 690 -19.18 18.48 -7.93
N GLY A 691 -19.98 17.70 -7.18
CA GLY A 691 -21.33 18.08 -6.75
C GLY A 691 -21.37 19.29 -5.81
N SER A 692 -20.23 19.71 -5.24
CA SER A 692 -20.15 20.90 -4.39
C SER A 692 -19.95 22.21 -5.18
N SER A 693 -19.84 22.13 -6.52
CA SER A 693 -19.60 23.26 -7.44
C SER A 693 -20.88 23.65 -8.16
N LEU A 694 -21.38 24.86 -7.92
CA LEU A 694 -22.54 25.40 -8.63
C LEU A 694 -22.25 25.56 -10.13
N VAL A 695 -21.03 25.94 -10.49
CA VAL A 695 -20.58 26.00 -11.89
C VAL A 695 -20.68 24.63 -12.55
N ALA A 696 -20.38 23.54 -11.84
CA ALA A 696 -20.54 22.19 -12.39
C ALA A 696 -22.01 21.84 -12.65
N THR A 697 -22.91 22.21 -11.73
CA THR A 697 -24.36 22.02 -11.90
C THR A 697 -24.87 22.81 -13.12
N LEU A 698 -24.44 24.07 -13.26
CA LEU A 698 -24.83 24.95 -14.37
C LEU A 698 -24.23 24.53 -15.71
N CYS A 699 -23.02 23.96 -15.71
CA CYS A 699 -22.46 23.31 -16.89
C CYS A 699 -23.09 21.94 -17.18
N GLY A 700 -24.05 21.45 -16.39
CA GLY A 700 -24.67 20.14 -16.59
C GLY A 700 -23.70 18.97 -16.44
N ILE A 701 -22.65 19.14 -15.63
CA ILE A 701 -21.69 18.09 -15.26
C ILE A 701 -22.25 17.23 -14.12
N THR A 702 -23.04 17.86 -13.24
CA THR A 702 -23.67 17.23 -12.08
C THR A 702 -25.12 17.68 -11.93
N GLU A 703 -25.93 16.84 -11.29
CA GLU A 703 -27.34 17.10 -10.98
C GLU A 703 -27.56 17.58 -9.53
N VAL A 704 -26.48 17.68 -8.73
CA VAL A 704 -26.50 18.09 -7.32
C VAL A 704 -26.69 19.60 -7.17
#